data_AF-A0A8I0C9E7-F1
#
_entry.id   AF-A0A8I0C9E7-F1
#
_cell.length_a   1.000
_cell.length_b   1.000
_cell.length_c   1.000
_cell.angle_alpha   90.00
_cell.angle_beta   90.00
_cell.angle_gamma   90.00
#
_symmetry.space_group_name_H-M   'P 1'
#
loop_
_entity.id
_entity.type
_entity.pdbx_description
1 polymer ?
#
loop_
_entity_poly.entity_id
_entity_poly.type
_entity_poly.pdbx_seq_one_letter_code
_entity_poly.pdbx_strand_id
1 'polypeptide(L)'
;MKRLICALALVTATGASLPPAPAYAQQQILNLQDADIRVFIQDVARATGQTFIIDPRVQGKVTITSQEPLSRTELFEVMLSTLRANGLVAVPAGAGVYRITPEEGAAAQPSSLSGGGGYGFSTQVFRLRSIDAASAAETLKPLIGRQGVVMPSPRGNLLVVADYADNLARIRSLLGQIDTDRTLTETVTLRSSSAREMAGVVNQLLNPPGADPNARNGIVSVVVVESSNSLILRGEPDAVRPILSVVEDLDRRAETSGDVRVINLQHADAEQLVPVLQQLVGQAVTPAGGEGEASAAPAAAAAAGQGQTATAGGGGRRANIARYPGANSIIIAADPETQRVLGEVIRKLDNRRRQVLVEAIVVELSDNAAKALGVQLAIAGQNGSSVPFAATNYSNTAPNLLTLGAAAAAEGELDEDSAALQSLRQAALDSLLGAGGIIAGGYGQNDDAIFGFIINAVKTDTTSNLLSTPSVMTLDNQEATILVGQEIPITTGEVLGDANTNPFRTVQRQDVGIQLEVKPQINAGGAITLFLRQEVSSIAGPVSEDFNELILDKREIETTVAVDDGDIVVLGGLLDRNERVTVERTPILGDVPVLGNLFRSNSRANVQRNLMVFIRPTIIDSAASARAVTAPRYDYIRRQELSRSPDGISDLDALVRDYMQAEPVTAAPAIPPPPAPPTAN
;
A
#
# COMPACT_ATOMS: atom_id res chain seq x y z
N MET A 1 90.75 -44.32 38.92
CA MET A 1 89.90 -44.72 37.77
C MET A 1 90.44 -46.06 37.26
N LYS A 2 90.03 -47.23 37.76
CA LYS A 2 88.82 -48.08 37.58
C LYS A 2 88.62 -48.70 36.17
N ARG A 3 88.75 -50.04 36.15
CA ARG A 3 88.44 -51.06 35.13
C ARG A 3 87.74 -52.25 35.84
N LEU A 4 86.95 -53.02 35.08
CA LEU A 4 86.62 -54.47 35.18
C LEU A 4 85.74 -55.04 36.34
N ILE A 5 85.20 -56.27 36.08
CA ILE A 5 84.58 -57.33 36.96
C ILE A 5 83.04 -57.48 36.79
N CYS A 6 82.48 -58.59 36.25
CA CYS A 6 82.12 -59.95 36.82
C CYS A 6 81.03 -59.88 37.94
N ALA A 7 80.03 -60.77 38.14
CA ALA A 7 79.94 -62.25 38.23
C ALA A 7 78.43 -62.67 38.42
N LEU A 8 77.89 -63.78 37.87
CA LEU A 8 77.68 -65.15 38.47
C LEU A 8 76.40 -65.27 39.37
N ALA A 9 75.52 -66.30 39.39
CA ALA A 9 75.59 -67.78 39.24
C ALA A 9 74.20 -68.37 38.82
N LEU A 10 74.07 -69.42 37.98
CA LEU A 10 74.15 -70.90 38.20
C LEU A 10 73.01 -71.46 39.12
N VAL A 11 72.17 -72.43 38.71
CA VAL A 11 72.42 -73.89 38.75
C VAL A 11 71.44 -74.70 37.85
N THR A 12 72.07 -75.62 37.11
CA THR A 12 71.70 -76.86 36.38
C THR A 12 70.41 -77.65 36.68
N ALA A 13 69.83 -78.24 35.63
CA ALA A 13 69.62 -79.70 35.54
C ALA A 13 69.36 -80.15 34.07
N THR A 14 70.25 -81.00 33.59
CA THR A 14 70.26 -81.70 32.29
C THR A 14 69.21 -82.81 32.22
N GLY A 15 68.47 -82.88 31.11
CA GLY A 15 67.65 -84.03 30.73
C GLY A 15 67.59 -84.16 29.22
N ALA A 16 68.40 -85.07 28.67
CA ALA A 16 68.37 -85.44 27.26
C ALA A 16 66.99 -86.05 26.90
N SER A 17 66.36 -85.57 25.83
CA SER A 17 65.26 -86.28 25.18
C SER A 17 65.41 -86.21 23.66
N LEU A 18 65.27 -87.38 23.05
CA LEU A 18 65.57 -87.73 21.67
C LEU A 18 64.75 -86.91 20.65
N PRO A 19 65.20 -86.82 19.38
CA PRO A 19 64.32 -86.39 18.30
C PRO A 19 63.13 -87.36 18.20
N PRO A 20 61.87 -86.89 18.06
CA PRO A 20 60.78 -87.78 17.73
C PRO A 20 61.07 -88.38 16.35
N ALA A 21 61.20 -89.71 16.32
CA ALA A 21 61.23 -90.48 15.10
C ALA A 21 60.04 -90.08 14.20
N PRO A 22 60.17 -90.11 12.86
CA PRO A 22 59.02 -89.97 11.99
C PRO A 22 58.07 -91.11 12.35
N ALA A 23 56.92 -90.78 12.94
CA ALA A 23 55.82 -91.72 12.98
C ALA A 23 55.45 -91.95 11.52
N TYR A 24 55.77 -93.14 11.00
CA TYR A 24 55.24 -93.63 9.73
C TYR A 24 53.72 -93.55 9.83
N ALA A 25 53.14 -92.45 9.36
CA ALA A 25 51.75 -92.38 9.03
C ALA A 25 51.56 -93.44 7.95
N GLN A 26 50.80 -94.50 8.25
CA GLN A 26 50.36 -95.46 7.25
C GLN A 26 49.58 -94.68 6.20
N GLN A 27 50.30 -94.34 5.14
CA GLN A 27 49.86 -93.64 3.97
C GLN A 27 49.18 -94.67 3.09
N GLN A 28 47.85 -94.61 3.01
CA GLN A 28 47.06 -95.62 2.34
C GLN A 28 46.51 -95.06 1.04
N ILE A 29 46.83 -95.72 -0.07
CA ILE A 29 46.22 -95.43 -1.36
C ILE A 29 44.83 -96.08 -1.33
N LEU A 30 43.79 -95.26 -1.53
CA LEU A 30 42.41 -95.69 -1.51
C LEU A 30 41.91 -95.88 -2.95
N ASN A 31 41.63 -97.12 -3.34
CA ASN A 31 40.99 -97.44 -4.61
C ASN A 31 39.85 -98.43 -4.38
N LEU A 32 38.64 -97.90 -4.25
CA LEU A 32 37.42 -98.65 -4.02
C LEU A 32 36.50 -98.44 -5.23
N GLN A 33 36.04 -99.53 -5.82
CA GLN A 33 35.09 -99.51 -6.93
C GLN A 33 33.84 -100.26 -6.50
N ASP A 34 32.71 -99.56 -6.50
CA ASP A 34 31.39 -100.12 -6.16
C ASP A 34 31.33 -100.86 -4.81
N ALA A 35 32.12 -100.42 -3.83
CA ALA A 35 32.21 -101.02 -2.52
C ALA A 35 31.00 -100.65 -1.64
N ASP A 36 30.55 -101.56 -0.77
CA ASP A 36 29.50 -101.26 0.21
C ASP A 36 30.02 -100.20 1.20
N ILE A 37 29.22 -99.15 1.41
CA ILE A 37 29.56 -98.05 2.30
C ILE A 37 29.88 -98.51 3.73
N ARG A 38 29.28 -99.61 4.21
CA ARG A 38 29.56 -100.19 5.53
C ARG A 38 30.96 -100.78 5.61
N VAL A 39 31.40 -101.44 4.54
CA VAL A 39 32.76 -101.99 4.44
C VAL A 39 33.77 -100.86 4.42
N PHE A 40 33.49 -99.80 3.66
CA PHE A 40 34.33 -98.61 3.62
C PHE A 40 34.45 -97.92 4.99
N ILE A 41 33.33 -97.76 5.72
CA ILE A 41 33.34 -97.20 7.09
C ILE A 41 34.20 -98.06 8.03
N GLN A 42 34.12 -99.40 7.92
CA GLN A 42 34.92 -100.31 8.74
C GLN A 42 36.42 -100.22 8.44
N ASP A 43 36.80 -100.06 7.17
CA ASP A 43 38.18 -99.87 6.77
C ASP A 43 38.76 -98.55 7.30
N VAL A 44 37.98 -97.47 7.22
CA VAL A 44 38.37 -96.18 7.79
C VAL A 44 38.38 -96.23 9.32
N ALA A 45 37.48 -96.97 9.97
CA ALA A 45 37.49 -97.22 11.43
C ALA A 45 38.80 -97.85 11.89
N ARG A 46 39.29 -98.85 11.15
CA ARG A 46 40.57 -99.51 11.43
C ARG A 46 41.76 -98.59 11.19
N ALA A 47 41.73 -97.79 10.14
CA ALA A 47 42.83 -96.89 9.79
C ALA A 47 42.93 -95.65 10.71
N THR A 48 41.80 -95.13 11.16
CA THR A 48 41.72 -93.90 11.98
C THR A 48 41.69 -94.18 13.48
N GLY A 49 41.39 -95.41 13.90
CA GLY A 49 41.24 -95.79 15.31
C GLY A 49 39.96 -95.24 15.96
N GLN A 50 39.03 -94.72 15.17
CA GLN A 50 37.76 -94.16 15.65
C GLN A 50 36.65 -95.21 15.66
N THR A 51 35.72 -95.07 16.61
CA THR A 51 34.57 -95.96 16.73
C THR A 51 33.37 -95.36 16.00
N PHE A 52 32.84 -96.08 15.02
CA PHE A 52 31.64 -95.68 14.27
C PHE A 52 30.43 -96.53 14.66
N ILE A 53 29.36 -95.87 15.09
CA ILE A 53 28.05 -96.49 15.32
C ILE A 53 27.23 -96.28 14.04
N ILE A 54 26.96 -97.36 13.32
CA ILE A 54 26.25 -97.31 12.02
C ILE A 54 24.77 -97.61 12.26
N ASP A 55 23.89 -96.70 11.83
CA ASP A 55 22.45 -96.94 11.86
C ASP A 55 22.06 -98.05 10.85
N PRO A 56 21.10 -98.95 11.17
CA PRO A 56 20.63 -99.97 10.25
C PRO A 56 20.15 -99.46 8.88
N ARG A 57 19.78 -98.17 8.79
CA ARG A 57 19.29 -97.51 7.57
C ARG A 57 20.41 -97.06 6.62
N VAL A 58 21.68 -97.15 7.03
CA VAL A 58 22.82 -96.76 6.18
C VAL A 58 23.02 -97.80 5.08
N GLN A 59 22.68 -97.46 3.84
CA GLN A 59 22.88 -98.29 2.65
C GLN A 59 23.41 -97.40 1.51
N GLY A 60 24.33 -97.92 0.71
CA GLY A 60 24.92 -97.18 -0.39
C GLY A 60 26.18 -97.86 -0.93
N LYS A 61 26.57 -97.48 -2.15
CA LYS A 61 27.82 -97.92 -2.76
C LYS A 61 28.73 -96.72 -2.98
N VAL A 62 30.02 -96.90 -2.75
CA VAL A 62 31.03 -95.85 -2.89
C VAL A 62 32.08 -96.25 -3.90
N THR A 63 32.43 -95.31 -4.78
CA THR A 63 33.56 -95.42 -5.70
C THR A 63 34.50 -94.26 -5.43
N ILE A 64 35.74 -94.56 -5.02
CA ILE A 64 36.73 -93.58 -4.61
C ILE A 64 38.08 -93.99 -5.19
N THR A 65 38.72 -93.08 -5.91
CA THR A 65 40.05 -93.31 -6.50
C THR A 65 40.97 -92.17 -6.07
N SER A 66 41.99 -92.48 -5.26
CA SER A 66 43.07 -91.55 -4.91
C SER A 66 44.36 -91.98 -5.60
N GLN A 67 45.06 -91.02 -6.23
CA GLN A 67 46.37 -91.24 -6.84
C GLN A 67 47.53 -90.91 -5.86
N GLU A 68 47.23 -90.20 -4.78
CA GLU A 68 48.18 -89.83 -3.74
C GLU A 68 47.88 -90.58 -2.42
N PRO A 69 48.92 -90.90 -1.64
CA PRO A 69 48.74 -91.49 -0.31
C PRO A 69 48.05 -90.50 0.63
N LEU A 70 46.87 -90.88 1.13
CA LEU A 70 46.10 -90.04 2.05
C LEU A 70 46.57 -90.25 3.50
N SER A 71 46.69 -89.16 4.25
CA SER A 71 46.91 -89.17 5.70
C SER A 71 45.65 -89.60 6.45
N ARG A 72 45.77 -89.93 7.74
CA ARG A 72 44.62 -90.34 8.58
C ARG A 72 43.51 -89.27 8.64
N THR A 73 43.90 -88.00 8.64
CA THR A 73 42.96 -86.87 8.65
C THR A 73 42.28 -86.72 7.30
N GLU A 74 43.03 -86.80 6.20
CA GLU A 74 42.47 -86.70 4.84
C GLU A 74 41.56 -87.88 4.50
N LEU A 75 41.91 -89.11 4.94
CA LEU A 75 41.05 -90.28 4.81
C LEU A 75 39.71 -90.07 5.52
N PHE A 76 39.74 -89.47 6.72
CA PHE A 76 38.54 -89.14 7.47
C PHE A 76 37.72 -88.05 6.76
N GLU A 77 38.35 -87.03 6.19
CA GLU A 77 37.66 -85.98 5.41
C GLU A 77 37.02 -86.54 4.13
N VAL A 78 37.74 -87.41 3.40
CA VAL A 78 37.21 -88.11 2.23
C VAL A 78 36.03 -88.99 2.62
N MET A 79 36.08 -89.66 3.78
CA MET A 79 34.95 -90.40 4.32
C MET A 79 33.75 -89.49 4.62
N LEU A 80 33.95 -88.34 5.27
CA LEU A 80 32.86 -87.39 5.55
C LEU A 80 32.25 -86.83 4.26
N SER A 81 33.07 -86.58 3.23
CA SER A 81 32.61 -86.11 1.93
C SER A 81 31.79 -87.17 1.16
N THR A 82 32.18 -88.45 1.28
CA THR A 82 31.51 -89.57 0.61
C THR A 82 30.24 -90.00 1.35
N LEU A 83 30.22 -89.89 2.68
CA LEU A 83 28.99 -89.97 3.48
C LEU A 83 28.00 -88.88 3.05
N ARG A 84 28.47 -87.63 2.94
CA ARG A 84 27.66 -86.48 2.47
C ARG A 84 27.09 -86.71 1.07
N ALA A 85 27.88 -87.25 0.14
CA ALA A 85 27.43 -87.55 -1.22
C ALA A 85 26.30 -88.61 -1.27
N ASN A 86 26.22 -89.47 -0.25
CA ASN A 86 25.20 -90.51 -0.12
C ASN A 86 24.03 -90.12 0.83
N GLY A 87 23.92 -88.85 1.23
CA GLY A 87 22.85 -88.40 2.15
C GLY A 87 23.02 -88.93 3.58
N LEU A 88 24.26 -89.10 4.02
CA LEU A 88 24.60 -89.59 5.36
C LEU A 88 25.42 -88.52 6.08
N VAL A 89 25.23 -88.43 7.39
CA VAL A 89 25.98 -87.51 8.24
C VAL A 89 26.59 -88.26 9.42
N ALA A 90 27.83 -87.90 9.75
CA ALA A 90 28.48 -88.36 10.96
C ALA A 90 28.24 -87.32 12.07
N VAL A 91 27.49 -87.72 13.10
CA VAL A 91 27.24 -86.92 14.29
C VAL A 91 28.18 -87.38 15.41
N PRO A 92 28.98 -86.49 16.01
CA PRO A 92 29.84 -86.87 17.12
C PRO A 92 28.99 -87.28 18.35
N ALA A 93 29.28 -88.43 18.93
CA ALA A 93 28.57 -88.99 20.09
C ALA A 93 29.47 -89.11 21.34
N GLY A 94 30.70 -88.61 21.27
CA GLY A 94 31.69 -88.64 22.35
C GLY A 94 33.12 -88.50 21.81
N ALA A 95 34.12 -88.48 22.69
CA ALA A 95 35.52 -88.41 22.27
C ALA A 95 35.90 -89.65 21.44
N GLY A 96 36.17 -89.45 20.14
CA GLY A 96 36.55 -90.53 19.21
C GLY A 96 35.41 -91.46 18.77
N VAL A 97 34.15 -91.11 19.07
CA VAL A 97 32.96 -91.88 18.70
C VAL A 97 32.05 -91.06 17.79
N TYR A 98 31.74 -91.60 16.61
CA TYR A 98 30.84 -90.97 15.64
C TYR A 98 29.68 -91.88 15.33
N ARG A 99 28.47 -91.32 15.28
CA ARG A 99 27.26 -92.03 14.88
C ARG A 99 26.91 -91.62 13.45
N ILE A 100 26.82 -92.58 12.54
CA ILE A 100 26.47 -92.36 11.14
C ILE A 100 24.97 -92.60 10.99
N THR A 101 24.25 -91.56 10.64
CA THR A 101 22.79 -91.57 10.46
C THR A 101 22.42 -91.00 9.09
N PRO A 102 21.24 -91.34 8.54
CA PRO A 102 20.64 -90.58 7.45
C PRO A 102 20.53 -89.10 7.82
N GLU A 103 20.70 -88.21 6.84
CA GLU A 103 20.64 -86.76 7.04
C GLU A 103 19.22 -86.27 7.43
N GLU A 104 18.19 -87.03 7.06
CA GLU A 104 16.78 -86.83 7.46
C GLU A 104 16.59 -86.99 8.98
N GLY A 105 16.70 -85.88 9.72
CA GLY A 105 16.55 -85.82 11.17
C GLY A 105 17.78 -85.26 11.91
N ALA A 106 18.89 -85.02 11.21
CA ALA A 106 20.10 -84.45 11.80
C ALA A 106 19.90 -83.02 12.32
N ALA A 107 19.05 -82.22 11.65
CA ALA A 107 18.72 -80.87 12.07
C ALA A 107 17.91 -80.79 13.38
N ALA A 108 17.24 -81.87 13.79
CA ALA A 108 16.44 -81.93 15.01
C ALA A 108 17.26 -82.34 16.25
N GLN A 109 18.48 -82.87 16.06
CA GLN A 109 19.39 -83.28 17.14
C GLN A 109 20.68 -82.46 17.08
N PRO A 110 20.67 -81.23 17.62
CA PRO A 110 21.84 -80.35 17.58
C PRO A 110 22.99 -80.94 18.38
N SER A 111 24.15 -81.11 17.75
CA SER A 111 25.41 -81.33 18.45
C SER A 111 25.91 -80.00 19.02
N SER A 112 26.38 -80.00 20.27
CA SER A 112 26.86 -78.79 20.94
C SER A 112 28.22 -78.34 20.42
N LEU A 113 28.31 -77.04 20.16
CA LEU A 113 29.52 -76.30 19.82
C LEU A 113 30.58 -76.45 20.91
N SER A 114 31.65 -77.21 20.66
CA SER A 114 33.03 -76.89 21.07
C SER A 114 33.98 -78.00 20.59
N GLY A 115 34.73 -77.73 19.52
CA GLY A 115 35.79 -78.63 19.06
C GLY A 115 35.92 -78.64 17.54
N GLY A 116 36.97 -77.99 17.03
CA GLY A 116 37.22 -77.83 15.60
C GLY A 116 37.35 -79.15 14.85
N GLY A 117 36.42 -79.37 13.92
CA GLY A 117 36.52 -80.33 12.83
C GLY A 117 35.58 -79.82 11.74
N GLY A 118 36.13 -79.37 10.62
CA GLY A 118 35.47 -78.49 9.63
C GLY A 118 34.24 -79.03 8.91
N TYR A 119 33.83 -80.28 9.14
CA TYR A 119 32.97 -80.99 8.18
C TYR A 119 31.67 -81.58 8.75
N GLY A 120 31.30 -81.23 9.98
CA GLY A 120 30.05 -81.66 10.63
C GLY A 120 28.84 -80.73 10.39
N PHE A 121 27.63 -81.25 10.59
CA PHE A 121 26.38 -80.47 10.62
C PHE A 121 26.24 -79.79 11.99
N SER A 122 26.06 -78.47 12.02
CA SER A 122 26.06 -77.68 13.25
C SER A 122 25.05 -76.53 13.20
N THR A 123 24.65 -76.00 14.35
CA THR A 123 23.74 -74.86 14.48
C THR A 123 24.46 -73.66 15.06
N GLN A 124 24.50 -72.54 14.35
CA GLN A 124 25.10 -71.30 14.80
C GLN A 124 24.06 -70.18 14.91
N VAL A 125 24.21 -69.35 15.95
CA VAL A 125 23.42 -68.13 16.15
C VAL A 125 24.23 -66.93 15.71
N PHE A 126 23.68 -66.13 14.79
CA PHE A 126 24.23 -64.87 14.34
C PHE A 126 23.42 -63.71 14.92
N ARG A 127 24.11 -62.65 15.36
CA ARG A 127 23.48 -61.42 15.85
C ARG A 127 23.65 -60.32 14.82
N LEU A 128 22.53 -59.76 14.36
CA LEU A 128 22.49 -58.73 13.33
C LEU A 128 22.38 -57.34 13.97
N ARG A 129 23.02 -56.33 13.40
CA ARG A 129 23.07 -54.95 13.93
C ARG A 129 22.25 -53.96 13.12
N SER A 130 22.33 -54.04 11.79
CA SER A 130 21.80 -53.08 10.84
C SER A 130 20.70 -53.68 9.96
N ILE A 131 20.82 -54.93 9.54
CA ILE A 131 19.77 -55.63 8.77
C ILE A 131 18.79 -56.36 9.70
N ASP A 132 17.52 -56.40 9.32
CA ASP A 132 16.48 -57.16 10.02
C ASP A 132 16.63 -58.68 9.81
N ALA A 133 16.36 -59.46 10.85
CA ALA A 133 16.50 -60.91 10.84
C ALA A 133 15.62 -61.60 9.79
N ALA A 134 14.40 -61.10 9.53
CA ALA A 134 13.53 -61.69 8.51
C ALA A 134 14.06 -61.41 7.09
N SER A 135 14.51 -60.18 6.83
CA SER A 135 15.11 -59.79 5.54
C SER A 135 16.43 -60.54 5.27
N ALA A 136 17.26 -60.71 6.32
CA ALA A 136 18.48 -61.52 6.24
C ALA A 136 18.16 -63.00 5.97
N ALA A 137 17.11 -63.54 6.60
CA ALA A 137 16.69 -64.93 6.36
C ALA A 137 16.23 -65.17 4.93
N GLU A 138 15.45 -64.24 4.34
CA GLU A 138 15.01 -64.34 2.94
C GLU A 138 16.19 -64.30 1.97
N THR A 139 17.15 -63.41 2.21
CA THR A 139 18.36 -63.27 1.37
C THR A 139 19.25 -64.51 1.44
N LEU A 140 19.33 -65.15 2.61
CA LEU A 140 20.18 -66.32 2.83
C LEU A 140 19.50 -67.64 2.43
N LYS A 141 18.17 -67.69 2.32
CA LYS A 141 17.41 -68.90 1.99
C LYS A 141 17.92 -69.70 0.78
N PRO A 142 18.34 -69.07 -0.33
CA PRO A 142 18.88 -69.78 -1.50
C PRO A 142 20.28 -70.37 -1.31
N LEU A 143 21.03 -69.90 -0.30
CA LEU A 143 22.42 -70.27 -0.06
C LEU A 143 22.58 -71.41 0.96
N ILE A 144 21.49 -71.82 1.59
CA ILE A 144 21.46 -72.93 2.55
C ILE A 144 21.44 -74.25 1.77
N GLY A 145 22.11 -75.29 2.29
CA GLY A 145 22.02 -76.63 1.72
C GLY A 145 20.59 -77.18 1.71
N ARG A 146 20.31 -78.21 0.90
CA ARG A 146 18.96 -78.83 0.75
C ARG A 146 18.27 -79.20 2.07
N GLN A 147 19.03 -79.37 3.15
CA GLN A 147 18.54 -79.76 4.47
C GLN A 147 18.90 -78.79 5.60
N GLY A 148 19.51 -77.64 5.28
CA GLY A 148 19.78 -76.63 6.29
C GLY A 148 18.51 -75.84 6.63
N VAL A 149 18.48 -75.30 7.84
CA VAL A 149 17.33 -74.55 8.36
C VAL A 149 17.79 -73.16 8.80
N VAL A 150 17.05 -72.13 8.40
CA VAL A 150 17.25 -70.76 8.87
C VAL A 150 16.00 -70.28 9.56
N MET A 151 16.17 -69.88 10.82
CA MET A 151 15.10 -69.36 11.66
C MET A 151 15.43 -67.92 12.10
N PRO A 152 14.70 -66.93 11.61
CA PRO A 152 14.79 -65.58 12.14
C PRO A 152 14.12 -65.50 13.51
N SER A 153 14.76 -64.79 14.45
CA SER A 153 14.20 -64.43 15.75
C SER A 153 14.10 -62.90 15.85
N PRO A 154 12.91 -62.33 15.57
CA PRO A 154 12.73 -60.88 15.51
C PRO A 154 12.96 -60.16 16.84
N ARG A 155 12.67 -60.81 17.98
CA ARG A 155 12.75 -60.18 19.32
C ARG A 155 14.17 -59.77 19.73
N GLY A 156 15.20 -60.39 19.17
CA GLY A 156 16.60 -60.09 19.47
C GLY A 156 17.44 -59.74 18.24
N ASN A 157 16.81 -59.58 17.08
CA ASN A 157 17.47 -59.51 15.77
C ASN A 157 18.56 -60.60 15.60
N LEU A 158 18.18 -61.84 15.94
CA LEU A 158 19.07 -63.00 15.86
C LEU A 158 18.66 -63.88 14.69
N LEU A 159 19.65 -64.45 14.01
CA LEU A 159 19.45 -65.42 12.95
C LEU A 159 20.07 -66.76 13.37
N VAL A 160 19.24 -67.78 13.55
CA VAL A 160 19.70 -69.14 13.86
C VAL A 160 19.80 -69.90 12.55
N VAL A 161 20.99 -70.42 12.24
CA VAL A 161 21.28 -71.15 11.00
C VAL A 161 21.84 -72.52 11.36
N ALA A 162 21.22 -73.58 10.86
CA ALA A 162 21.70 -74.95 10.97
C ALA A 162 22.11 -75.46 9.59
N ASP A 163 23.41 -75.74 9.39
CA ASP A 163 23.96 -76.26 8.14
C ASP A 163 25.35 -76.90 8.38
N TYR A 164 25.99 -77.38 7.33
CA TYR A 164 27.37 -77.84 7.37
C TYR A 164 28.34 -76.73 7.77
N ALA A 165 29.34 -77.07 8.57
CA ALA A 165 30.33 -76.13 9.11
C ALA A 165 31.05 -75.29 8.04
N ASP A 166 31.36 -75.87 6.87
CA ASP A 166 31.91 -75.14 5.72
C ASP A 166 30.97 -74.02 5.22
N ASN A 167 29.67 -74.31 5.12
CA ASN A 167 28.68 -73.35 4.66
C ASN A 167 28.40 -72.27 5.72
N LEU A 168 28.39 -72.63 7.01
CA LEU A 168 28.26 -71.67 8.11
C LEU A 168 29.40 -70.62 8.11
N ALA A 169 30.62 -71.02 7.74
CA ALA A 169 31.74 -70.08 7.58
C ALA A 169 31.51 -69.09 6.42
N ARG A 170 30.95 -69.57 5.29
CA ARG A 170 30.57 -68.74 4.14
C ARG A 170 29.41 -67.79 4.45
N ILE A 171 28.39 -68.28 5.15
CA ILE A 171 27.25 -67.48 5.60
C ILE A 171 27.73 -66.36 6.54
N ARG A 172 28.68 -66.65 7.45
CA ARG A 172 29.26 -65.65 8.35
C ARG A 172 29.95 -64.51 7.62
N SER A 173 30.75 -64.80 6.59
CA SER A 173 31.46 -63.75 5.85
C SER A 173 30.51 -62.90 5.01
N LEU A 174 29.48 -63.50 4.40
CA LEU A 174 28.45 -62.78 3.65
C LEU A 174 27.60 -61.90 4.56
N LEU A 175 27.19 -62.42 5.72
CA LEU A 175 26.40 -61.67 6.69
C LEU A 175 27.18 -60.46 7.21
N GLY A 176 28.49 -60.58 7.43
CA GLY A 176 29.35 -59.46 7.82
C GLY A 176 29.50 -58.38 6.74
N GLN A 177 29.31 -58.71 5.46
CA GLN A 177 29.32 -57.72 4.37
C GLN A 177 27.96 -57.02 4.19
N ILE A 178 26.86 -57.73 4.44
CA ILE A 178 25.50 -57.23 4.28
C ILE A 178 25.05 -56.42 5.50
N ASP A 179 25.44 -56.82 6.72
CA ASP A 179 25.10 -56.17 7.99
C ASP A 179 25.96 -54.92 8.27
N THR A 180 25.95 -53.97 7.33
CA THR A 180 26.63 -52.67 7.45
C THR A 180 25.62 -51.52 7.47
N ASP A 181 25.77 -50.58 8.40
CA ASP A 181 24.93 -49.37 8.44
C ASP A 181 25.36 -48.41 7.32
N ARG A 182 24.44 -48.16 6.38
CA ARG A 182 24.64 -47.23 5.26
C ARG A 182 23.82 -45.94 5.42
N THR A 183 23.27 -45.68 6.61
CA THR A 183 22.43 -44.49 6.83
C THR A 183 23.29 -43.23 7.05
N LEU A 184 22.96 -42.16 6.31
CA LEU A 184 23.52 -40.82 6.44
C LEU A 184 22.49 -39.91 7.11
N THR A 185 22.93 -39.10 8.08
CA THR A 185 22.10 -38.04 8.69
C THR A 185 22.72 -36.69 8.38
N GLU A 186 21.97 -35.83 7.69
CA GLU A 186 22.36 -34.49 7.26
C GLU A 186 21.38 -33.46 7.85
N THR A 187 21.89 -32.29 8.24
CA THR A 187 21.06 -31.20 8.82
C THR A 187 21.25 -29.95 7.98
N VAL A 188 20.14 -29.43 7.43
CA VAL A 188 20.12 -28.22 6.60
C VAL A 188 19.43 -27.09 7.35
N THR A 189 20.10 -25.96 7.50
CA THR A 189 19.50 -24.72 8.01
C THR A 189 18.93 -23.90 6.84
N LEU A 190 17.69 -23.45 6.96
CA LEU A 190 16.99 -22.68 5.91
C LEU A 190 17.02 -21.18 6.24
N ARG A 191 17.35 -20.35 5.25
CA ARG A 191 17.46 -18.89 5.41
C ARG A 191 16.17 -18.14 5.11
N SER A 192 15.43 -18.54 4.07
CA SER A 192 14.29 -17.76 3.56
C SER A 192 12.99 -18.55 3.50
N SER A 193 13.06 -19.87 3.43
CA SER A 193 11.89 -20.74 3.50
C SER A 193 11.66 -21.25 4.92
N SER A 194 10.40 -21.51 5.27
CA SER A 194 10.08 -22.14 6.56
C SER A 194 10.34 -23.65 6.52
N ALA A 195 10.96 -24.19 7.58
CA ALA A 195 11.26 -25.61 7.67
C ALA A 195 10.00 -26.50 7.64
N ARG A 196 8.86 -25.97 8.10
CA ARG A 196 7.56 -26.66 8.07
C ARG A 196 7.00 -26.77 6.65
N GLU A 197 7.03 -25.70 5.86
CA GLU A 197 6.57 -25.74 4.46
C GLU A 197 7.50 -26.62 3.62
N MET A 198 8.82 -26.46 3.79
CA MET A 198 9.82 -27.29 3.09
C MET A 198 9.67 -28.78 3.42
N ALA A 199 9.41 -29.13 4.67
CA ALA A 199 9.13 -30.52 5.04
C ALA A 199 7.86 -31.07 4.38
N GLY A 200 6.82 -30.25 4.21
CA GLY A 200 5.62 -30.62 3.46
C GLY A 200 5.94 -30.98 2.02
N VAL A 201 6.72 -30.13 1.34
CA VAL A 201 7.15 -30.35 -0.06
C VAL A 201 8.02 -31.61 -0.17
N VAL A 202 8.98 -31.79 0.73
CA VAL A 202 9.87 -32.97 0.72
C VAL A 202 9.07 -34.25 1.02
N ASN A 203 8.12 -34.23 1.95
CA ASN A 203 7.26 -35.38 2.23
C ASN A 203 6.35 -35.73 1.04
N GLN A 204 5.86 -34.73 0.31
CA GLN A 204 5.09 -34.95 -0.92
C GLN A 204 5.95 -35.51 -2.06
N LEU A 205 7.23 -35.12 -2.13
CA LEU A 205 8.20 -35.66 -3.08
C LEU A 205 8.58 -37.11 -2.74
N LEU A 206 8.66 -37.44 -1.45
CA LEU A 206 8.94 -38.79 -0.95
C LEU A 206 7.74 -39.75 -1.13
N ASN A 207 6.52 -39.23 -0.98
CA ASN A 207 5.27 -39.99 -1.10
C ASN A 207 4.40 -39.50 -2.25
N PRO A 208 4.77 -39.80 -3.52
CA PRO A 208 3.94 -39.47 -4.66
C PRO A 208 2.58 -40.21 -4.60
N PRO A 209 1.48 -39.56 -4.96
CA PRO A 209 0.14 -40.15 -4.88
C PRO A 209 0.03 -41.39 -5.79
N GLY A 210 -0.26 -42.55 -5.20
CA GLY A 210 -0.45 -43.83 -5.91
C GLY A 210 0.62 -44.91 -5.65
N ALA A 211 1.65 -44.62 -4.83
CA ALA A 211 2.66 -45.61 -4.46
C ALA A 211 2.27 -46.41 -3.20
N ASP A 212 2.57 -47.72 -3.20
CA ASP A 212 2.34 -48.61 -2.05
C ASP A 212 3.06 -48.10 -0.79
N PRO A 213 2.34 -47.85 0.32
CA PRO A 213 2.92 -47.29 1.56
C PRO A 213 3.98 -48.19 2.23
N ASN A 214 4.06 -49.46 1.84
CA ASN A 214 5.03 -50.43 2.38
C ASN A 214 6.26 -50.65 1.50
N ALA A 215 6.31 -50.11 0.27
CA ALA A 215 7.42 -50.37 -0.65
C ALA A 215 8.66 -49.50 -0.40
N ARG A 216 8.53 -48.41 0.38
CA ARG A 216 9.60 -47.42 0.60
C ARG A 216 9.70 -46.86 2.02
N ASN A 217 8.98 -47.46 2.97
CA ASN A 217 9.07 -47.08 4.39
C ASN A 217 10.52 -47.32 4.88
N GLY A 218 11.32 -46.24 4.92
CA GLY A 218 12.68 -46.26 5.46
C GLY A 218 13.78 -45.69 4.57
N ILE A 219 13.51 -45.21 3.34
CA ILE A 219 14.59 -44.69 2.47
C ILE A 219 15.09 -43.33 2.96
N VAL A 220 14.19 -42.42 3.37
CA VAL A 220 14.53 -41.11 3.96
C VAL A 220 13.44 -40.70 4.96
N SER A 221 13.82 -40.40 6.20
CA SER A 221 12.97 -39.76 7.22
C SER A 221 13.32 -38.28 7.34
N VAL A 222 12.30 -37.44 7.38
CA VAL A 222 12.42 -35.98 7.54
C VAL A 222 11.96 -35.59 8.94
N VAL A 223 12.79 -34.85 9.67
CA VAL A 223 12.44 -34.26 10.97
C VAL A 223 12.62 -32.75 10.90
N VAL A 224 11.61 -32.01 11.37
CA VAL A 224 11.63 -30.55 11.41
C VAL A 224 12.04 -30.10 12.80
N VAL A 225 13.02 -29.20 12.87
CA VAL A 225 13.37 -28.49 14.09
C VAL A 225 13.01 -27.03 13.90
N GLU A 226 11.87 -26.64 14.45
CA GLU A 226 11.28 -25.31 14.22
C GLU A 226 12.08 -24.19 14.89
N SER A 227 12.67 -24.44 16.06
CA SER A 227 13.43 -23.44 16.81
C SER A 227 14.68 -22.95 16.09
N SER A 228 15.30 -23.80 15.27
CA SER A 228 16.49 -23.49 14.47
C SER A 228 16.19 -23.35 12.97
N ASN A 229 14.91 -23.36 12.58
CA ASN A 229 14.45 -23.40 11.19
C ASN A 229 15.27 -24.38 10.33
N SER A 230 15.48 -25.60 10.83
CA SER A 230 16.35 -26.59 10.19
C SER A 230 15.63 -27.90 9.91
N LEU A 231 16.01 -28.53 8.80
CA LEU A 231 15.51 -29.81 8.34
C LEU A 231 16.58 -30.88 8.57
N ILE A 232 16.24 -31.92 9.32
CA ILE A 232 17.10 -33.09 9.49
C ILE A 232 16.61 -34.18 8.54
N LEU A 233 17.49 -34.63 7.66
CA LEU A 233 17.27 -35.71 6.71
C LEU A 233 18.10 -36.92 7.13
N ARG A 234 17.44 -38.07 7.33
CA ARG A 234 18.12 -39.33 7.63
C ARG A 234 17.72 -40.39 6.64
N GLY A 235 18.66 -40.98 5.92
CA GLY A 235 18.38 -41.95 4.87
C GLY A 235 19.62 -42.50 4.20
N GLU A 236 19.46 -43.24 3.10
CA GLU A 236 20.58 -43.68 2.26
C GLU A 236 21.23 -42.47 1.56
N PRO A 237 22.57 -42.37 1.47
CA PRO A 237 23.26 -41.23 0.85
C PRO A 237 22.82 -40.94 -0.58
N ASP A 238 22.45 -41.96 -1.36
CA ASP A 238 21.98 -41.81 -2.74
C ASP A 238 20.57 -41.20 -2.82
N ALA A 239 19.77 -41.33 -1.77
CA ALA A 239 18.44 -40.73 -1.67
C ALA A 239 18.47 -39.32 -1.06
N VAL A 240 19.39 -39.05 -0.12
CA VAL A 240 19.48 -37.75 0.56
C VAL A 240 20.08 -36.65 -0.33
N ARG A 241 21.11 -36.94 -1.12
CA ARG A 241 21.83 -35.93 -1.94
C ARG A 241 20.94 -35.18 -2.95
N PRO A 242 20.05 -35.84 -3.72
CA PRO A 242 19.14 -35.12 -4.63
C PRO A 242 18.18 -34.20 -3.88
N ILE A 243 17.66 -34.64 -2.73
CA ILE A 243 16.75 -33.86 -1.89
C ILE A 243 17.44 -32.60 -1.38
N LEU A 244 18.70 -32.70 -0.94
CA LEU A 244 19.49 -31.54 -0.51
C LEU A 244 19.59 -30.48 -1.62
N SER A 245 19.87 -30.88 -2.86
CA SER A 245 19.98 -29.94 -3.98
C SER A 245 18.67 -29.22 -4.30
N VAL A 246 17.53 -29.92 -4.16
CA VAL A 246 16.19 -29.33 -4.35
C VAL A 246 15.86 -28.38 -3.20
N VAL A 247 16.17 -28.75 -1.97
CA VAL A 247 15.95 -27.91 -0.78
C VAL A 247 16.76 -26.61 -0.89
N GLU A 248 18.02 -26.67 -1.30
CA GLU A 248 18.85 -25.48 -1.49
C GLU A 248 18.38 -24.58 -2.64
N ASP A 249 17.95 -25.13 -3.77
CA ASP A 249 17.44 -24.34 -4.90
C ASP A 249 16.14 -23.64 -4.53
N LEU A 250 15.23 -24.33 -3.83
CA LEU A 250 13.97 -23.74 -3.35
C LEU A 250 14.22 -22.63 -2.31
N ASP A 251 15.14 -22.83 -1.36
CA ASP A 251 15.47 -21.80 -0.36
C ASP A 251 16.07 -20.53 -1.00
N ARG A 252 16.93 -20.68 -2.02
CA ARG A 252 17.47 -19.53 -2.78
C ARG A 252 16.40 -18.77 -3.58
N ARG A 253 15.41 -19.47 -4.13
CA ARG A 253 14.31 -18.81 -4.87
C ARG A 253 13.38 -18.03 -3.96
N ALA A 254 13.22 -18.47 -2.70
CA ALA A 254 12.42 -17.75 -1.71
C ALA A 254 13.02 -16.38 -1.34
N GLU A 255 14.36 -16.24 -1.33
CA GLU A 255 15.04 -14.93 -1.09
C GLU A 255 14.59 -13.85 -2.07
N THR A 256 14.28 -14.21 -3.31
CA THR A 256 13.92 -13.24 -4.36
C THR A 256 12.43 -12.88 -4.35
N SER A 257 11.61 -13.65 -3.65
CA SER A 257 10.14 -13.60 -3.72
C SER A 257 9.54 -13.38 -2.34
N GLY A 258 9.90 -12.26 -1.71
CA GLY A 258 9.37 -11.91 -0.39
C GLY A 258 7.86 -11.65 -0.40
N ASP A 259 7.18 -12.12 0.64
CA ASP A 259 5.72 -11.96 0.83
C ASP A 259 5.30 -10.48 1.02
N VAL A 260 6.25 -9.59 1.34
CA VAL A 260 6.01 -8.17 1.60
C VAL A 260 6.84 -7.29 0.68
N ARG A 261 6.19 -6.33 0.02
CA ARG A 261 6.82 -5.31 -0.83
C ARG A 261 6.42 -3.90 -0.39
N VAL A 262 7.41 -3.04 -0.22
CA VAL A 262 7.20 -1.60 0.06
C VAL A 262 7.37 -0.81 -1.24
N ILE A 263 6.39 0.03 -1.57
CA ILE A 263 6.41 0.90 -2.74
C ILE A 263 6.27 2.34 -2.27
N ASN A 264 7.27 3.17 -2.59
CA ASN A 264 7.22 4.61 -2.33
C ASN A 264 6.53 5.30 -3.50
N LEU A 265 5.53 6.13 -3.20
CA LEU A 265 4.80 6.90 -4.20
C LEU A 265 5.54 8.22 -4.49
N GLN A 266 5.56 8.63 -5.75
CA GLN A 266 6.26 9.85 -6.19
C GLN A 266 5.34 11.06 -6.31
N HIS A 267 4.06 10.83 -6.63
CA HIS A 267 3.10 11.87 -6.99
C HIS A 267 1.74 11.70 -6.33
N ALA A 268 1.25 10.47 -6.20
CA ALA A 268 -0.04 10.16 -5.59
C ALA A 268 0.06 10.02 -4.06
N ASP A 269 -1.04 10.30 -3.36
CA ASP A 269 -1.14 10.14 -1.92
C ASP A 269 -1.55 8.72 -1.55
N ALA A 270 -0.79 8.06 -0.67
CA ALA A 270 -1.07 6.70 -0.21
C ALA A 270 -2.45 6.60 0.47
N GLU A 271 -2.91 7.68 1.11
CA GLU A 271 -4.24 7.78 1.72
C GLU A 271 -5.37 7.60 0.71
N GLN A 272 -5.23 8.21 -0.46
CA GLN A 272 -6.25 8.17 -1.51
C GLN A 272 -6.21 6.84 -2.28
N LEU A 273 -5.04 6.23 -2.42
CA LEU A 273 -4.86 4.99 -3.20
C LEU A 273 -5.24 3.72 -2.42
N VAL A 274 -4.98 3.64 -1.12
CA VAL A 274 -5.21 2.39 -0.35
C VAL A 274 -6.65 1.89 -0.44
N PRO A 275 -7.71 2.71 -0.28
CA PRO A 275 -9.08 2.23 -0.41
C PRO A 275 -9.38 1.63 -1.79
N VAL A 276 -8.84 2.23 -2.86
CA VAL A 276 -9.00 1.75 -4.25
C VAL A 276 -8.30 0.40 -4.43
N LEU A 277 -7.10 0.23 -3.89
CA LEU A 277 -6.35 -1.02 -3.96
C LEU A 277 -6.97 -2.12 -3.08
N GLN A 278 -7.53 -1.78 -1.92
CA GLN A 278 -8.24 -2.74 -1.05
C GLN A 278 -9.51 -3.27 -1.72
N GLN A 279 -10.29 -2.39 -2.37
CA GLN A 279 -11.45 -2.79 -3.16
C GLN A 279 -11.07 -3.73 -4.32
N LEU A 280 -9.93 -3.48 -4.99
CA LEU A 280 -9.44 -4.35 -6.07
C LEU A 280 -9.12 -5.78 -5.60
N VAL A 281 -8.65 -5.95 -4.35
CA VAL A 281 -8.33 -7.28 -3.80
C VAL A 281 -9.47 -7.87 -2.95
N GLY A 282 -10.63 -7.20 -2.90
CA GLY A 282 -11.77 -7.65 -2.09
C GLY A 282 -11.47 -7.65 -0.58
N GLN A 283 -10.48 -6.88 -0.14
CA GLN A 283 -10.24 -6.62 1.27
C GLN A 283 -11.32 -5.65 1.75
N ALA A 284 -12.02 -6.00 2.85
CA ALA A 284 -12.98 -5.09 3.45
C ALA A 284 -12.25 -3.80 3.84
N VAL A 285 -12.70 -2.67 3.29
CA VAL A 285 -12.16 -1.34 3.61
C VAL A 285 -12.43 -1.09 5.08
N THR A 286 -11.44 -1.29 5.94
CA THR A 286 -11.48 -0.81 7.32
C THR A 286 -11.12 0.67 7.27
N PRO A 287 -12.05 1.59 7.60
CA PRO A 287 -11.74 3.01 7.64
C PRO A 287 -10.63 3.23 8.67
N ALA A 288 -9.45 3.62 8.22
CA ALA A 288 -8.37 4.07 9.09
C ALA A 288 -8.60 5.57 9.36
N GLY A 289 -9.40 5.87 10.40
CA GLY A 289 -9.67 7.23 10.83
C GLY A 289 -10.67 7.28 11.97
N GLY A 290 -10.17 7.17 13.21
CA GLY A 290 -10.96 7.23 14.43
C GLY A 290 -10.13 6.83 15.65
N GLU A 291 -9.06 7.58 15.94
CA GLU A 291 -8.46 7.55 17.28
C GLU A 291 -9.35 8.40 18.20
N GLY A 292 -10.13 7.74 19.05
CA GLY A 292 -10.98 8.39 20.05
C GLY A 292 -11.83 7.38 20.81
N GLU A 293 -11.51 7.22 22.09
CA GLU A 293 -12.27 6.52 23.14
C GLU A 293 -12.22 4.98 23.17
N ALA A 294 -11.14 4.51 23.78
CA ALA A 294 -11.23 3.38 24.70
C ALA A 294 -12.12 3.77 25.91
N SER A 295 -13.43 3.60 25.80
CA SER A 295 -14.33 3.50 26.95
C SER A 295 -14.50 2.03 27.33
N ALA A 296 -13.81 1.64 28.40
CA ALA A 296 -14.08 0.40 29.11
C ALA A 296 -15.45 0.46 29.80
N ALA A 297 -16.30 -0.55 29.56
CA ALA A 297 -17.16 -1.28 30.54
C ALA A 297 -18.32 -2.00 29.82
N PRO A 298 -18.95 -3.03 30.44
CA PRO A 298 -18.35 -4.28 30.87
C PRO A 298 -19.05 -5.50 30.21
N ALA A 299 -18.41 -6.66 30.35
CA ALA A 299 -18.97 -7.95 29.97
C ALA A 299 -20.18 -8.34 30.84
N ALA A 300 -21.31 -8.66 30.21
CA ALA A 300 -22.24 -9.72 30.64
C ALA A 300 -23.30 -10.04 29.56
N ALA A 301 -23.23 -11.28 29.06
CA ALA A 301 -24.31 -12.14 28.60
C ALA A 301 -25.31 -11.66 27.53
N ALA A 302 -25.21 -12.24 26.33
CA ALA A 302 -26.30 -13.05 25.76
C ALA A 302 -25.77 -13.94 24.62
N ALA A 303 -25.98 -15.24 24.78
CA ALA A 303 -25.88 -16.23 23.73
C ALA A 303 -27.07 -16.12 22.76
N ALA A 304 -26.89 -16.71 21.57
CA ALA A 304 -27.86 -16.93 20.49
C ALA A 304 -27.93 -15.83 19.42
N GLY A 305 -27.16 -16.05 18.36
CA GLY A 305 -27.25 -15.36 17.07
C GLY A 305 -26.36 -16.06 16.05
N GLN A 306 -26.85 -17.16 15.47
CA GLN A 306 -26.29 -17.76 14.26
C GLN A 306 -26.27 -16.72 13.13
N GLY A 307 -25.11 -16.50 12.53
CA GLY A 307 -24.95 -15.58 11.40
C GLY A 307 -23.55 -15.64 10.80
N GLN A 308 -23.40 -16.52 9.81
CA GLN A 308 -22.33 -16.60 8.81
C GLN A 308 -20.88 -16.33 9.23
N THR A 309 -20.19 -17.43 9.53
CA THR A 309 -18.86 -17.68 8.98
C THR A 309 -18.90 -17.55 7.46
N ALA A 310 -18.31 -16.48 6.92
CA ALA A 310 -17.91 -16.42 5.52
C ALA A 310 -16.65 -17.30 5.32
N THR A 311 -16.86 -18.61 5.35
CA THR A 311 -16.03 -19.58 4.65
C THR A 311 -16.27 -19.41 3.15
N ALA A 312 -15.45 -18.58 2.51
CA ALA A 312 -14.93 -18.83 1.17
C ALA A 312 -13.46 -19.20 1.40
N GLY A 313 -13.00 -20.43 1.19
CA GLY A 313 -13.24 -21.23 0.00
C GLY A 313 -12.24 -20.84 -1.10
N GLY A 314 -10.96 -20.73 -0.74
CA GLY A 314 -9.84 -20.44 -1.64
C GLY A 314 -8.59 -20.14 -0.81
N GLY A 315 -7.69 -21.11 -0.67
CA GLY A 315 -6.45 -21.01 0.11
C GLY A 315 -5.37 -20.13 -0.54
N GLY A 316 -5.72 -18.91 -0.95
CA GLY A 316 -4.76 -17.85 -1.24
C GLY A 316 -4.64 -16.98 0.00
N ARG A 317 -3.42 -16.65 0.44
CA ARG A 317 -3.20 -15.64 1.48
C ARG A 317 -3.91 -14.37 1.00
N ARG A 318 -4.97 -13.94 1.71
CA ARG A 318 -5.66 -12.69 1.36
C ARG A 318 -4.62 -11.56 1.41
N ALA A 319 -4.45 -10.85 0.30
CA ALA A 319 -3.52 -9.73 0.26
C ALA A 319 -3.91 -8.73 1.34
N ASN A 320 -2.94 -8.24 2.07
CA ASN A 320 -3.10 -7.18 3.04
C ASN A 320 -2.34 -5.95 2.54
N ILE A 321 -3.05 -4.85 2.37
CA ILE A 321 -2.50 -3.57 1.91
C ILE A 321 -2.57 -2.56 3.06
N ALA A 322 -1.42 -2.03 3.45
CA ALA A 322 -1.28 -1.02 4.48
C ALA A 322 -0.57 0.24 3.94
N ARG A 323 -0.79 1.40 4.56
CA ARG A 323 -0.04 2.64 4.27
C ARG A 323 0.95 2.96 5.38
N TYR A 324 2.04 3.61 5.00
CA TYR A 324 2.94 4.29 5.92
C TYR A 324 2.96 5.80 5.59
N PRO A 325 2.26 6.64 6.36
CA PRO A 325 2.09 8.06 6.04
C PRO A 325 3.40 8.85 6.13
N GLY A 326 4.32 8.46 7.01
CA GLY A 326 5.59 9.19 7.22
C GLY A 326 6.52 9.23 6.00
N ALA A 327 6.38 8.29 5.06
CA ALA A 327 7.19 8.25 3.83
C ALA A 327 6.35 8.21 2.55
N ASN A 328 5.03 8.47 2.64
CA ASN A 328 4.08 8.31 1.53
C ASN A 328 4.26 6.97 0.78
N SER A 329 4.24 5.86 1.52
CA SER A 329 4.51 4.52 0.98
C SER A 329 3.33 3.57 1.20
N ILE A 330 3.17 2.62 0.27
CA ILE A 330 2.21 1.52 0.36
C ILE A 330 3.00 0.22 0.63
N ILE A 331 2.55 -0.53 1.63
CA ILE A 331 3.09 -1.84 2.00
C ILE A 331 2.08 -2.88 1.52
N ILE A 332 2.55 -3.78 0.66
CA ILE A 332 1.73 -4.85 0.06
C ILE A 332 2.25 -6.18 0.61
N ALA A 333 1.43 -6.86 1.39
CA ALA A 333 1.68 -8.23 1.84
C ALA A 333 0.76 -9.18 1.06
N ALA A 334 1.27 -9.81 0.00
CA ALA A 334 0.46 -10.59 -0.94
C ALA A 334 1.30 -11.62 -1.70
N ASP A 335 0.64 -12.58 -2.36
CA ASP A 335 1.31 -13.52 -3.27
C ASP A 335 2.05 -12.77 -4.41
N PRO A 336 3.18 -13.29 -4.92
CA PRO A 336 4.05 -12.58 -5.87
C PRO A 336 3.35 -12.15 -7.17
N GLU A 337 2.33 -12.89 -7.61
CA GLU A 337 1.52 -12.53 -8.77
C GLU A 337 0.68 -11.28 -8.51
N THR A 338 -0.05 -11.25 -7.39
CA THR A 338 -0.84 -10.10 -6.93
C THR A 338 0.03 -8.87 -6.74
N GLN A 339 1.24 -9.03 -6.19
CA GLN A 339 2.19 -7.91 -6.05
C GLN A 339 2.60 -7.30 -7.41
N ARG A 340 2.75 -8.12 -8.46
CA ARG A 340 3.07 -7.61 -9.80
C ARG A 340 1.90 -6.82 -10.38
N VAL A 341 0.68 -7.35 -10.26
CA VAL A 341 -0.55 -6.68 -10.73
C VAL A 341 -0.74 -5.34 -10.00
N LEU A 342 -0.68 -5.33 -8.66
CA LEU A 342 -0.81 -4.10 -7.88
C LEU A 342 0.33 -3.11 -8.19
N GLY A 343 1.55 -3.60 -8.40
CA GLY A 343 2.68 -2.77 -8.81
C GLY A 343 2.45 -2.07 -10.16
N GLU A 344 1.89 -2.77 -11.16
CA GLU A 344 1.54 -2.15 -12.45
C GLU A 344 0.41 -1.12 -12.32
N VAL A 345 -0.61 -1.42 -11.51
CA VAL A 345 -1.71 -0.48 -11.25
C VAL A 345 -1.20 0.78 -10.56
N ILE A 346 -0.37 0.64 -9.52
CA ILE A 346 0.23 1.78 -8.82
C ILE A 346 1.06 2.63 -9.78
N ARG A 347 1.88 2.03 -10.66
CA ARG A 347 2.64 2.81 -11.65
C ARG A 347 1.76 3.60 -12.62
N LYS A 348 0.57 3.11 -12.95
CA LYS A 348 -0.37 3.83 -13.83
C LYS A 348 -1.13 4.95 -13.09
N LEU A 349 -1.35 4.79 -11.79
CA LEU A 349 -2.03 5.78 -10.95
C LEU A 349 -1.10 6.85 -10.38
N ASP A 350 0.16 6.51 -10.12
CA ASP A 350 1.21 7.42 -9.63
C ASP A 350 1.79 8.27 -10.76
N ASN A 351 0.93 9.10 -11.36
CA ASN A 351 1.32 10.05 -12.39
C ASN A 351 1.41 11.47 -11.84
N ARG A 352 2.21 12.31 -12.51
CA ARG A 352 2.27 13.73 -12.17
C ARG A 352 0.95 14.39 -12.56
N ARG A 353 0.20 14.85 -11.56
CA ARG A 353 -1.02 15.63 -11.76
C ARG A 353 -0.67 16.95 -12.46
N ARG A 354 -1.47 17.30 -13.46
CA ARG A 354 -1.39 18.60 -14.14
C ARG A 354 -1.97 19.69 -13.23
N GLN A 355 -1.48 20.91 -13.39
CA GLN A 355 -1.99 22.09 -12.72
C GLN A 355 -2.80 22.92 -13.73
N VAL A 356 -3.73 23.72 -13.23
CA VAL A 356 -4.49 24.67 -14.04
C VAL A 356 -4.38 26.03 -13.37
N LEU A 357 -3.97 27.03 -14.14
CA LEU A 357 -4.12 28.43 -13.79
C LEU A 357 -5.47 28.91 -14.31
N VAL A 358 -6.30 29.44 -13.43
CA VAL A 358 -7.58 30.03 -13.78
C VAL A 358 -7.49 31.53 -13.55
N GLU A 359 -7.79 32.29 -14.60
CA GLU A 359 -7.85 33.75 -14.56
C GLU A 359 -9.28 34.19 -14.85
N ALA A 360 -9.86 35.02 -13.99
CA ALA A 360 -11.13 35.69 -14.29
C ALA A 360 -10.87 37.15 -14.66
N ILE A 361 -11.74 37.73 -15.48
CA ILE A 361 -11.77 39.16 -15.76
C ILE A 361 -13.19 39.63 -15.48
N VAL A 362 -13.34 40.51 -14.50
CA VAL A 362 -14.59 41.17 -14.17
C VAL A 362 -14.50 42.61 -14.67
N VAL A 363 -15.45 43.00 -15.52
CA VAL A 363 -15.56 44.35 -16.05
C VAL A 363 -16.94 44.90 -15.73
N GLU A 364 -16.99 46.02 -15.01
CA GLU A 364 -18.23 46.76 -14.74
C GLU A 364 -18.10 48.21 -15.19
N LEU A 365 -18.99 48.63 -16.10
CA LEU A 365 -19.16 50.02 -16.50
C LEU A 365 -20.51 50.48 -15.99
N SER A 366 -20.54 51.57 -15.22
CA SER A 366 -21.79 52.22 -14.85
C SER A 366 -21.79 53.69 -15.24
N ASP A 367 -22.95 54.15 -15.68
CA ASP A 367 -23.22 55.52 -16.08
C ASP A 367 -24.53 55.96 -15.42
N ASN A 368 -24.49 57.04 -14.66
CA ASN A 368 -25.64 57.64 -14.00
C ASN A 368 -25.75 59.10 -14.42
N ALA A 369 -26.74 59.39 -15.24
CA ALA A 369 -27.05 60.73 -15.70
C ALA A 369 -28.41 61.18 -15.15
N ALA A 370 -28.44 62.26 -14.38
CA ALA A 370 -29.68 62.88 -13.93
C ALA A 370 -29.81 64.32 -14.42
N LYS A 371 -31.03 64.72 -14.74
CA LYS A 371 -31.40 66.07 -15.15
C LYS A 371 -32.65 66.48 -14.40
N ALA A 372 -32.61 67.60 -13.68
CA ALA A 372 -33.80 68.21 -13.10
C ALA A 372 -33.91 69.67 -13.51
N LEU A 373 -35.13 70.09 -13.85
CA LEU A 373 -35.49 71.46 -14.17
C LEU A 373 -36.89 71.72 -13.60
N GLY A 374 -37.01 72.68 -12.69
CA GLY A 374 -38.28 73.04 -12.09
C GLY A 374 -38.43 74.54 -11.90
N VAL A 375 -39.67 75.01 -12.01
CA VAL A 375 -40.06 76.38 -11.70
C VAL A 375 -41.13 76.33 -10.62
N GLN A 376 -40.91 77.04 -9.52
CA GLN A 376 -41.89 77.23 -8.46
C GLN A 376 -42.31 78.69 -8.41
N LEU A 377 -43.60 78.91 -8.18
CA LEU A 377 -44.24 80.21 -8.12
C LEU A 377 -45.07 80.29 -6.84
N ALA A 378 -45.09 81.45 -6.19
CA ALA A 378 -45.94 81.74 -5.05
C ALA A 378 -46.45 83.18 -5.14
N ILE A 379 -47.72 83.39 -4.79
CA ILE A 379 -48.32 84.71 -4.62
C ILE A 379 -49.16 84.71 -3.35
N ALA A 380 -49.09 85.78 -2.58
CA ALA A 380 -49.84 85.98 -1.35
C ALA A 380 -50.31 87.43 -1.23
N GLY A 381 -51.55 87.65 -0.80
CA GLY A 381 -52.03 88.99 -0.43
C GLY A 381 -51.44 89.45 0.90
N GLN A 382 -51.16 90.75 1.02
CA GLN A 382 -50.75 91.37 2.29
C GLN A 382 -51.97 91.78 3.13
N ASN A 383 -51.75 92.12 4.40
CA ASN A 383 -52.80 92.46 5.37
C ASN A 383 -53.81 93.49 4.81
N GLY A 384 -55.07 93.07 4.67
CA GLY A 384 -56.18 93.90 4.14
C GLY A 384 -56.43 93.78 2.62
N SER A 385 -55.62 93.01 1.90
CA SER A 385 -55.78 92.76 0.46
C SER A 385 -56.80 91.66 0.14
N SER A 386 -57.43 91.76 -1.03
CA SER A 386 -58.32 90.72 -1.58
C SER A 386 -57.59 89.64 -2.39
N VAL A 387 -56.26 89.75 -2.53
CA VAL A 387 -55.45 88.79 -3.28
C VAL A 387 -55.33 87.48 -2.48
N PRO A 388 -55.79 86.33 -3.03
CA PRO A 388 -55.68 85.04 -2.34
C PRO A 388 -54.24 84.52 -2.38
N PHE A 389 -53.93 83.61 -1.46
CA PHE A 389 -52.69 82.83 -1.52
C PHE A 389 -52.80 81.73 -2.58
N ALA A 390 -51.80 81.65 -3.46
CA ALA A 390 -51.64 80.56 -4.41
C ALA A 390 -50.16 80.22 -4.60
N ALA A 391 -49.82 78.94 -4.62
CA ALA A 391 -48.44 78.52 -4.84
C ALA A 391 -48.38 77.16 -5.54
N THR A 392 -47.31 76.96 -6.30
CA THR A 392 -46.93 75.65 -6.82
C THR A 392 -45.90 75.04 -5.89
N ASN A 393 -46.17 73.83 -5.42
CA ASN A 393 -45.23 73.07 -4.60
C ASN A 393 -44.93 71.74 -5.27
N TYR A 394 -43.66 71.51 -5.59
CA TYR A 394 -43.19 70.26 -6.20
C TYR A 394 -42.24 69.56 -5.24
N SER A 395 -42.48 68.28 -4.99
CA SER A 395 -41.69 67.50 -4.02
C SER A 395 -40.35 67.05 -4.58
N ASN A 396 -40.22 67.04 -5.91
CA ASN A 396 -38.99 66.67 -6.63
C ASN A 396 -37.98 67.82 -6.84
N THR A 397 -38.17 68.97 -6.18
CA THR A 397 -37.33 70.18 -6.32
C THR A 397 -36.82 70.68 -4.98
N ALA A 398 -35.52 71.01 -4.95
CA ALA A 398 -34.88 71.74 -3.86
C ALA A 398 -34.15 72.97 -4.44
N PRO A 399 -34.26 74.16 -3.84
CA PRO A 399 -34.98 74.45 -2.59
C PRO A 399 -36.49 74.59 -2.79
N ASN A 400 -37.26 74.52 -1.70
CA ASN A 400 -38.70 74.70 -1.70
C ASN A 400 -39.07 76.17 -1.43
N LEU A 401 -39.75 76.81 -2.39
CA LEU A 401 -40.13 78.23 -2.33
C LEU A 401 -41.04 78.54 -1.14
N LEU A 402 -41.91 77.61 -0.74
CA LEU A 402 -42.80 77.84 0.41
C LEU A 402 -42.05 77.80 1.74
N THR A 403 -41.03 76.96 1.89
CA THR A 403 -40.22 76.93 3.12
C THR A 403 -39.34 78.16 3.22
N LEU A 404 -38.71 78.58 2.11
CA LEU A 404 -37.94 79.82 2.03
C LEU A 404 -38.83 81.06 2.27
N GLY A 405 -39.99 81.11 1.63
CA GLY A 405 -40.95 82.21 1.77
C GLY A 405 -41.57 82.28 3.16
N ALA A 406 -41.88 81.15 3.79
CA ALA A 406 -42.38 81.11 5.16
C ALA A 406 -41.36 81.62 6.18
N ALA A 407 -40.08 81.25 6.04
CA ALA A 407 -39.02 81.76 6.92
C ALA A 407 -38.81 83.27 6.76
N ALA A 408 -38.85 83.78 5.53
CA ALA A 408 -38.72 85.21 5.24
C ALA A 408 -39.94 86.04 5.72
N ALA A 409 -41.16 85.51 5.56
CA ALA A 409 -42.37 86.19 6.03
C ALA A 409 -42.50 86.18 7.56
N ALA A 410 -42.09 85.08 8.20
CA ALA A 410 -42.16 84.93 9.66
C ALA A 410 -41.23 85.91 10.42
N GLU A 411 -40.16 86.39 9.79
CA GLU A 411 -39.20 87.35 10.38
C GLU A 411 -39.80 88.70 10.75
N GLY A 412 -40.94 89.08 10.15
CA GLY A 412 -41.67 90.31 10.47
C GLY A 412 -42.92 90.12 11.34
N GLU A 413 -43.35 88.88 11.57
CA GLU A 413 -44.63 88.55 12.22
C GLU A 413 -44.44 87.82 13.57
N LEU A 414 -43.34 87.09 13.73
CA LEU A 414 -43.01 86.34 14.93
C LEU A 414 -41.81 86.99 15.66
N ASP A 415 -41.79 86.89 16.98
CA ASP A 415 -40.66 87.34 17.79
C ASP A 415 -39.35 86.66 17.36
N GLU A 416 -38.23 87.41 17.37
CA GLU A 416 -36.90 86.92 16.95
C GLU A 416 -36.43 85.68 17.73
N ASP A 417 -36.84 85.55 18.99
CA ASP A 417 -36.54 84.43 19.89
C ASP A 417 -37.58 83.30 19.84
N SER A 418 -38.59 83.38 18.96
CA SER A 418 -39.63 82.37 18.89
C SER A 418 -39.11 81.05 18.30
N ALA A 419 -39.41 79.93 18.98
CA ALA A 419 -39.01 78.59 18.53
C ALA A 419 -39.57 78.21 17.15
N ALA A 420 -40.71 78.80 16.76
CA ALA A 420 -41.31 78.61 15.43
C ALA A 420 -40.51 79.32 14.32
N LEU A 421 -40.01 80.54 14.57
CA LEU A 421 -39.15 81.24 13.63
C LEU A 421 -37.81 80.50 13.44
N GLN A 422 -37.24 80.00 14.54
CA GLN A 422 -35.97 79.28 14.48
C GLN A 422 -36.08 77.97 13.69
N SER A 423 -37.17 77.20 13.85
CA SER A 423 -37.40 75.98 13.08
C SER A 423 -37.66 76.24 11.59
N LEU A 424 -38.38 77.31 11.25
CA LEU A 424 -38.60 77.73 9.86
C LEU A 424 -37.29 78.21 9.20
N ARG A 425 -36.48 79.01 9.89
CA ARG A 425 -35.15 79.42 9.42
C ARG A 425 -34.24 78.21 9.17
N GLN A 426 -34.26 77.24 10.07
CA GLN A 426 -33.49 76.01 9.92
C GLN A 426 -33.97 75.18 8.72
N ALA A 427 -35.29 74.97 8.56
CA ALA A 427 -35.83 74.27 7.40
C ALA A 427 -35.55 75.00 6.07
N ALA A 428 -35.54 76.33 6.07
CA ALA A 428 -35.16 77.15 4.91
C ALA A 428 -33.67 77.01 4.56
N LEU A 429 -32.80 77.04 5.58
CA LEU A 429 -31.36 76.77 5.42
C LEU A 429 -31.13 75.35 4.89
N ASP A 430 -31.74 74.33 5.48
CA ASP A 430 -31.60 72.93 5.03
C ASP A 430 -32.09 72.74 3.60
N SER A 431 -33.20 73.39 3.23
CA SER A 431 -33.72 73.36 1.85
C SER A 431 -32.77 74.02 0.86
N LEU A 432 -32.09 75.10 1.25
CA LEU A 432 -31.11 75.81 0.43
C LEU A 432 -29.78 75.07 0.34
N LEU A 433 -29.30 74.47 1.43
CA LEU A 433 -28.08 73.67 1.47
C LEU A 433 -28.25 72.34 0.70
N GLY A 434 -29.45 71.75 0.72
CA GLY A 434 -29.79 70.55 -0.03
C GLY A 434 -30.02 70.78 -1.53
N ALA A 435 -29.94 72.03 -2.00
CA ALA A 435 -30.19 72.35 -3.39
C ALA A 435 -28.94 72.14 -4.26
N GLY A 436 -29.08 71.35 -5.32
CA GLY A 436 -28.02 71.09 -6.30
C GLY A 436 -28.23 71.88 -7.59
N GLY A 437 -27.13 72.31 -8.21
CA GLY A 437 -27.13 72.99 -9.51
C GLY A 437 -27.31 74.51 -9.44
N ILE A 438 -27.90 75.10 -10.49
CA ILE A 438 -28.17 76.53 -10.56
C ILE A 438 -29.56 76.79 -9.98
N ILE A 439 -29.60 77.71 -9.04
CA ILE A 439 -30.83 78.21 -8.43
C ILE A 439 -30.92 79.69 -8.77
N ALA A 440 -32.02 80.11 -9.37
CA ALA A 440 -32.30 81.51 -9.66
C ALA A 440 -33.68 81.83 -9.14
N GLY A 441 -33.78 82.77 -8.21
CA GLY A 441 -35.05 83.18 -7.64
C GLY A 441 -35.17 84.69 -7.56
N GLY A 442 -36.40 85.16 -7.48
CA GLY A 442 -36.71 86.55 -7.27
C GLY A 442 -38.03 86.67 -6.52
N TYR A 443 -38.17 87.77 -5.78
CA TYR A 443 -39.43 88.14 -5.17
C TYR A 443 -39.76 89.60 -5.52
N GLY A 444 -41.04 89.94 -5.51
CA GLY A 444 -41.56 91.28 -5.74
C GLY A 444 -42.72 91.54 -4.79
N GLN A 445 -42.82 92.78 -4.31
CA GLN A 445 -43.82 93.20 -3.33
C GLN A 445 -44.40 94.54 -3.75
N ASN A 446 -45.73 94.63 -3.77
CA ASN A 446 -46.51 95.87 -3.88
C ASN A 446 -47.48 95.93 -2.69
N ASP A 447 -48.12 97.08 -2.43
CA ASP A 447 -49.00 97.30 -1.27
C ASP A 447 -50.07 96.20 -1.06
N ASP A 448 -50.56 95.59 -2.15
CA ASP A 448 -51.61 94.57 -2.10
C ASP A 448 -51.10 93.11 -2.12
N ALA A 449 -49.88 92.83 -2.60
CA ALA A 449 -49.45 91.45 -2.85
C ALA A 449 -47.93 91.26 -2.86
N ILE A 450 -47.51 90.03 -2.53
CA ILE A 450 -46.14 89.52 -2.66
C ILE A 450 -46.15 88.38 -3.66
N PHE A 451 -45.19 88.37 -4.58
CA PHE A 451 -44.94 87.30 -5.53
C PHE A 451 -43.50 86.82 -5.41
N GLY A 452 -43.28 85.51 -5.52
CA GLY A 452 -41.97 84.89 -5.55
C GLY A 452 -41.89 83.82 -6.61
N PHE A 453 -40.70 83.65 -7.20
CA PHE A 453 -40.41 82.53 -8.06
C PHE A 453 -39.01 81.97 -7.80
N ILE A 454 -38.84 80.68 -8.02
CA ILE A 454 -37.55 80.00 -8.02
C ILE A 454 -37.47 79.08 -9.23
N ILE A 455 -36.35 79.12 -9.91
CA ILE A 455 -35.95 78.23 -10.98
C ILE A 455 -34.78 77.40 -10.46
N ASN A 456 -34.93 76.09 -10.52
CA ASN A 456 -33.91 75.10 -10.21
C ASN A 456 -33.52 74.39 -11.52
N ALA A 457 -32.22 74.27 -11.79
CA ALA A 457 -31.72 73.48 -12.91
C ALA A 457 -30.42 72.75 -12.54
N VAL A 458 -30.39 71.43 -12.72
CA VAL A 458 -29.22 70.60 -12.46
C VAL A 458 -29.09 69.50 -13.51
N LYS A 459 -27.85 69.24 -13.93
CA LYS A 459 -27.46 68.05 -14.70
C LYS A 459 -26.29 67.40 -13.99
N THR A 460 -26.44 66.16 -13.54
CA THR A 460 -25.37 65.32 -13.01
C THR A 460 -25.06 64.21 -14.00
N ASP A 461 -23.78 63.87 -14.08
CA ASP A 461 -23.26 62.82 -14.96
C ASP A 461 -22.14 62.12 -14.19
N THR A 462 -22.29 60.83 -13.91
CA THR A 462 -21.39 60.06 -13.06
C THR A 462 -21.07 58.74 -13.73
N THR A 463 -19.82 58.61 -14.20
CA THR A 463 -19.32 57.42 -14.86
C THR A 463 -18.36 56.67 -13.94
N SER A 464 -18.49 55.35 -13.86
CA SER A 464 -17.56 54.47 -13.13
C SER A 464 -17.15 53.29 -14.00
N ASN A 465 -15.88 52.90 -13.90
CA ASN A 465 -15.29 51.77 -14.61
C ASN A 465 -14.47 50.93 -13.63
N LEU A 466 -14.83 49.67 -13.48
CA LEU A 466 -14.17 48.69 -12.64
C LEU A 466 -13.62 47.57 -13.52
N LEU A 467 -12.32 47.33 -13.43
CA LEU A 467 -11.64 46.19 -14.05
C LEU A 467 -10.91 45.41 -12.95
N SER A 468 -11.16 44.12 -12.84
CA SER A 468 -10.52 43.26 -11.85
C SER A 468 -10.18 41.91 -12.45
N THR A 469 -8.98 41.39 -12.12
CA THR A 469 -8.45 40.15 -12.70
C THR A 469 -7.93 39.19 -11.64
N PRO A 470 -8.79 38.56 -10.82
CA PRO A 470 -8.35 37.56 -9.86
C PRO A 470 -7.85 36.31 -10.60
N SER A 471 -6.78 35.70 -10.10
CA SER A 471 -6.20 34.49 -10.68
C SER A 471 -5.75 33.52 -9.60
N VAL A 472 -5.98 32.23 -9.79
CA VAL A 472 -5.58 31.17 -8.85
C VAL A 472 -5.05 29.95 -9.61
N MET A 473 -3.98 29.34 -9.09
CA MET A 473 -3.39 28.11 -9.63
C MET A 473 -3.71 26.94 -8.71
N THR A 474 -4.22 25.84 -9.26
CA THR A 474 -4.58 24.64 -8.48
C THR A 474 -4.25 23.37 -9.25
N LEU A 475 -4.28 22.23 -8.55
CA LEU A 475 -4.15 20.91 -9.17
C LEU A 475 -5.45 20.54 -9.90
N ASP A 476 -5.34 19.73 -10.94
CA ASP A 476 -6.49 19.09 -11.58
C ASP A 476 -7.34 18.32 -10.56
N ASN A 477 -8.65 18.52 -10.53
CA ASN A 477 -9.64 18.02 -9.57
C ASN A 477 -9.50 18.55 -8.13
N GLN A 478 -8.70 19.60 -7.89
CA GLN A 478 -8.58 20.23 -6.58
C GLN A 478 -9.24 21.62 -6.58
N GLU A 479 -10.14 21.85 -5.63
CA GLU A 479 -10.75 23.16 -5.43
C GLU A 479 -9.74 24.17 -4.87
N ALA A 480 -9.81 25.40 -5.36
CA ALA A 480 -9.04 26.51 -4.85
C ALA A 480 -9.89 27.78 -4.83
N THR A 481 -9.66 28.60 -3.80
CA THR A 481 -10.38 29.85 -3.57
C THR A 481 -9.39 30.99 -3.39
N ILE A 482 -9.66 32.11 -4.04
CA ILE A 482 -8.97 33.37 -3.82
C ILE A 482 -10.00 34.43 -3.43
N LEU A 483 -9.77 35.12 -2.31
CA LEU A 483 -10.59 36.23 -1.85
C LEU A 483 -9.70 37.47 -1.72
N VAL A 484 -10.11 38.55 -2.39
CA VAL A 484 -9.47 39.87 -2.32
C VAL A 484 -10.52 40.85 -1.85
N GLY A 485 -10.43 41.27 -0.59
CA GLY A 485 -11.51 42.03 0.03
C GLY A 485 -11.21 42.49 1.45
N GLN A 486 -12.28 42.82 2.16
CA GLN A 486 -12.28 43.24 3.55
C GLN A 486 -13.29 42.38 4.32
N GLU A 487 -12.97 42.06 5.57
CA GLU A 487 -13.90 41.42 6.50
C GLU A 487 -14.60 42.52 7.31
N ILE A 488 -15.91 42.67 7.15
CA ILE A 488 -16.71 43.69 7.84
C ILE A 488 -17.64 43.09 8.89
N PRO A 489 -17.87 43.77 10.02
CA PRO A 489 -18.86 43.33 11.00
C PRO A 489 -20.28 43.77 10.59
N ILE A 490 -21.22 42.84 10.64
CA ILE A 490 -22.66 43.05 10.47
C ILE A 490 -23.33 42.78 11.82
N THR A 491 -24.15 43.71 12.30
CA THR A 491 -24.89 43.51 13.56
C THR A 491 -26.09 42.58 13.29
N THR A 492 -26.15 41.43 13.98
CA THR A 492 -27.21 40.42 13.78
C THR A 492 -28.31 40.48 14.84
N GLY A 493 -28.11 41.28 15.89
CA GLY A 493 -29.09 41.46 16.96
C GLY A 493 -28.59 42.43 18.01
N GLU A 494 -29.52 43.22 18.54
CA GLU A 494 -29.31 44.19 19.60
C GLU A 494 -30.33 43.93 20.72
N VAL A 495 -29.84 43.69 21.95
CA VAL A 495 -30.68 43.59 23.14
C VAL A 495 -30.48 44.85 23.96
N LEU A 496 -31.51 45.69 24.02
CA LEU A 496 -31.54 46.85 24.90
C LEU A 496 -31.88 46.37 26.31
N GLY A 497 -30.98 46.60 27.28
CA GLY A 497 -31.28 46.34 28.70
C GLY A 497 -32.36 47.29 29.25
N ASP A 498 -32.99 46.92 30.38
CA ASP A 498 -33.96 47.78 31.05
C ASP A 498 -33.35 49.16 31.35
N ALA A 499 -33.94 50.20 30.75
CA ALA A 499 -33.50 51.60 30.72
C ALA A 499 -32.43 52.02 29.68
N ASN A 500 -32.14 51.20 28.65
CA ASN A 500 -31.30 51.58 27.50
C ASN A 500 -29.87 52.06 27.86
N THR A 501 -29.35 51.64 29.01
CA THR A 501 -28.06 52.11 29.56
C THR A 501 -26.86 51.28 29.11
N ASN A 502 -27.08 50.10 28.51
CA ASN A 502 -26.02 49.29 27.91
C ASN A 502 -26.57 48.29 26.88
N PRO A 503 -26.77 48.67 25.61
CA PRO A 503 -27.23 47.75 24.58
C PRO A 503 -26.14 46.73 24.23
N PHE A 504 -26.49 45.43 24.28
CA PHE A 504 -25.61 44.35 23.85
C PHE A 504 -25.84 44.08 22.36
N ARG A 505 -24.83 44.28 21.52
CA ARG A 505 -24.87 44.01 20.08
C ARG A 505 -24.09 42.75 19.75
N THR A 506 -24.76 41.80 19.09
CA THR A 506 -24.10 40.65 18.46
C THR A 506 -23.64 41.04 17.07
N VAL A 507 -22.39 40.76 16.75
CA VAL A 507 -21.80 41.03 15.43
C VAL A 507 -21.36 39.73 14.77
N GLN A 508 -21.74 39.56 13.51
CA GLN A 508 -21.23 38.51 12.63
C GLN A 508 -20.25 39.15 11.65
N ARG A 509 -19.16 38.46 11.34
CA ARG A 509 -18.20 38.93 10.34
C ARG A 509 -18.57 38.38 8.97
N GLN A 510 -18.50 39.24 7.96
CA GLN A 510 -18.83 38.93 6.59
C GLN A 510 -17.70 39.41 5.68
N ASP A 511 -17.20 38.52 4.82
CA ASP A 511 -16.23 38.89 3.80
C ASP A 511 -16.92 39.61 2.64
N VAL A 512 -16.33 40.73 2.22
CA VAL A 512 -16.79 41.55 1.10
C VAL A 512 -15.62 41.85 0.18
N GLY A 513 -15.79 41.58 -1.12
CA GLY A 513 -14.77 41.81 -2.12
C GLY A 513 -14.94 40.90 -3.32
N ILE A 514 -13.83 40.56 -3.96
CA ILE A 514 -13.80 39.71 -5.15
C ILE A 514 -13.36 38.32 -4.71
N GLN A 515 -14.27 37.36 -4.82
CA GLN A 515 -14.01 35.96 -4.49
C GLN A 515 -14.17 35.10 -5.75
N LEU A 516 -13.15 34.31 -6.05
CA LEU A 516 -13.17 33.30 -7.10
C LEU A 516 -12.89 31.95 -6.45
N GLU A 517 -13.88 31.07 -6.49
CA GLU A 517 -13.78 29.66 -6.11
C GLU A 517 -13.87 28.84 -7.40
N VAL A 518 -12.91 27.94 -7.59
CA VAL A 518 -12.82 27.13 -8.80
C VAL A 518 -12.30 25.74 -8.52
N LYS A 519 -12.93 24.75 -9.18
CA LYS A 519 -12.46 23.38 -9.27
C LYS A 519 -12.32 22.99 -10.75
N PRO A 520 -11.08 22.94 -11.27
CA PRO A 520 -10.85 22.54 -12.65
C PRO A 520 -10.80 21.02 -12.78
N GLN A 521 -11.24 20.53 -13.93
CA GLN A 521 -11.14 19.13 -14.34
C GLN A 521 -10.65 19.06 -15.80
N ILE A 522 -9.49 18.46 -16.03
CA ILE A 522 -8.91 18.31 -17.36
C ILE A 522 -9.47 17.04 -18.02
N ASN A 523 -10.14 17.20 -19.16
CA ASN A 523 -10.66 16.08 -19.93
C ASN A 523 -9.60 15.47 -20.86
N ALA A 524 -9.83 14.25 -21.33
CA ALA A 524 -8.91 13.55 -22.23
C ALA A 524 -8.65 14.29 -23.56
N GLY A 525 -9.59 15.13 -24.00
CA GLY A 525 -9.48 15.96 -25.22
C GLY A 525 -8.73 17.28 -25.05
N GLY A 526 -8.23 17.61 -23.86
CA GLY A 526 -7.53 18.87 -23.58
C GLY A 526 -8.44 20.02 -23.11
N ALA A 527 -9.77 19.90 -23.28
CA ALA A 527 -10.72 20.83 -22.69
C ALA A 527 -10.75 20.75 -21.16
N ILE A 528 -10.86 21.89 -20.50
CA ILE A 528 -10.98 22.02 -19.05
C ILE A 528 -12.44 22.30 -18.69
N THR A 529 -13.05 21.41 -17.90
CA THR A 529 -14.32 21.69 -17.23
C THR A 529 -14.04 22.45 -15.94
N LEU A 530 -14.62 23.63 -15.80
CA LEU A 530 -14.49 24.48 -14.62
C LEU A 530 -15.82 24.49 -13.87
N PHE A 531 -15.83 23.99 -12.65
CA PHE A 531 -16.86 24.33 -11.67
C PHE A 531 -16.43 25.62 -11.01
N LEU A 532 -17.19 26.69 -11.17
CA LEU A 532 -16.78 28.01 -10.71
C LEU A 532 -17.90 28.74 -9.99
N ARG A 533 -17.49 29.48 -8.98
CA ARG A 533 -18.29 30.45 -8.25
C ARG A 533 -17.51 31.75 -8.16
N GLN A 534 -17.99 32.74 -8.89
CA GLN A 534 -17.43 34.09 -8.89
C GLN A 534 -18.40 35.01 -8.14
N GLU A 535 -17.92 35.59 -7.04
CA GLU A 535 -18.62 36.60 -6.28
C GLU A 535 -17.87 37.94 -6.37
N VAL A 536 -18.63 39.03 -6.52
CA VAL A 536 -18.16 40.40 -6.46
C VAL A 536 -19.09 41.15 -5.54
N SER A 537 -18.58 41.54 -4.38
CA SER A 537 -19.30 42.29 -3.37
C SER A 537 -18.63 43.61 -3.05
N SER A 538 -19.44 44.63 -2.77
CA SER A 538 -18.99 45.98 -2.43
C SER A 538 -19.92 46.61 -1.40
N ILE A 539 -19.40 47.58 -0.65
CA ILE A 539 -20.15 48.30 0.37
C ILE A 539 -20.83 49.51 -0.29
N ALA A 540 -22.17 49.55 -0.27
CA ALA A 540 -22.94 50.65 -0.84
C ALA A 540 -23.10 51.84 0.13
N GLY A 541 -22.96 51.60 1.44
CA GLY A 541 -23.12 52.60 2.51
C GLY A 541 -24.20 52.20 3.53
N PRO A 542 -24.47 53.04 4.54
CA PRO A 542 -25.50 52.75 5.54
C PRO A 542 -26.93 52.86 4.98
N VAL A 543 -27.88 52.12 5.57
CA VAL A 543 -29.31 52.13 5.15
C VAL A 543 -29.95 53.50 5.32
N SER A 544 -29.62 54.22 6.40
CA SER A 544 -30.07 55.58 6.68
C SER A 544 -29.17 56.28 7.70
N GLU A 545 -29.38 57.57 7.95
CA GLU A 545 -28.65 58.31 8.99
C GLU A 545 -28.96 57.78 10.41
N ASP A 546 -30.16 57.24 10.62
CA ASP A 546 -30.60 56.67 11.90
C ASP A 546 -30.18 55.19 12.08
N PHE A 547 -29.97 54.47 10.97
CA PHE A 547 -29.54 53.07 10.95
C PHE A 547 -28.21 52.92 10.22
N ASN A 548 -27.13 52.91 11.00
CA ASN A 548 -25.75 52.76 10.52
C ASN A 548 -25.39 51.31 10.08
N GLU A 549 -26.37 50.50 9.66
CA GLU A 549 -26.15 49.17 9.11
C GLU A 549 -25.76 49.28 7.64
N LEU A 550 -24.74 48.53 7.21
CA LEU A 550 -24.19 48.63 5.86
C LEU A 550 -25.01 47.78 4.88
N ILE A 551 -25.37 48.39 3.74
CA ILE A 551 -25.89 47.70 2.56
C ILE A 551 -24.70 47.14 1.77
N LEU A 552 -24.80 45.87 1.39
CA LEU A 552 -23.82 45.19 0.55
C LEU A 552 -24.42 44.92 -0.82
N ASP A 553 -23.79 45.45 -1.85
CA ASP A 553 -24.06 45.05 -3.22
C ASP A 553 -23.36 43.73 -3.46
N LYS A 554 -24.10 42.71 -3.89
CA LYS A 554 -23.56 41.38 -4.19
C LYS A 554 -23.94 40.94 -5.60
N ARG A 555 -22.94 40.58 -6.39
CA ARG A 555 -23.06 40.00 -7.74
C ARG A 555 -22.42 38.62 -7.70
N GLU A 556 -23.16 37.58 -8.05
CA GLU A 556 -22.69 36.20 -7.92
C GLU A 556 -23.04 35.39 -9.19
N ILE A 557 -22.08 34.61 -9.68
CA ILE A 557 -22.23 33.68 -10.80
C ILE A 557 -21.68 32.32 -10.36
N GLU A 558 -22.56 31.32 -10.28
CA GLU A 558 -22.19 29.93 -10.06
C GLU A 558 -22.57 29.11 -11.30
N THR A 559 -21.59 28.49 -11.95
CA THR A 559 -21.83 27.73 -13.18
C THR A 559 -20.77 26.67 -13.42
N THR A 560 -21.03 25.79 -14.38
CA THR A 560 -20.06 24.83 -14.90
C THR A 560 -19.87 25.07 -16.39
N VAL A 561 -18.62 25.33 -16.81
CA VAL A 561 -18.29 25.61 -18.22
C VAL A 561 -17.16 24.71 -18.68
N ALA A 562 -17.18 24.32 -19.95
CA ALA A 562 -16.07 23.62 -20.60
C ALA A 562 -15.37 24.61 -21.55
N VAL A 563 -14.06 24.75 -21.41
CA VAL A 563 -13.24 25.73 -22.12
C VAL A 563 -11.96 25.05 -22.58
N ASP A 564 -11.48 25.39 -23.77
CA ASP A 564 -10.20 24.89 -24.27
C ASP A 564 -9.01 25.58 -23.58
N ASP A 565 -7.83 24.96 -23.66
CA ASP A 565 -6.61 25.47 -23.02
C ASP A 565 -6.19 26.83 -23.60
N GLY A 566 -6.12 27.85 -22.75
CA GLY A 566 -5.69 29.20 -23.12
C GLY A 566 -6.77 30.08 -23.75
N ASP A 567 -7.96 29.54 -24.00
CA ASP A 567 -9.09 30.27 -24.58
C ASP A 567 -9.86 31.06 -23.50
N ILE A 568 -10.46 32.19 -23.93
CA ILE A 568 -11.25 33.06 -23.07
C ILE A 568 -12.73 32.84 -23.40
N VAL A 569 -13.53 32.50 -22.40
CA VAL A 569 -14.98 32.40 -22.53
C VAL A 569 -15.69 33.42 -21.65
N VAL A 570 -16.84 33.90 -22.11
CA VAL A 570 -17.75 34.74 -21.31
C VAL A 570 -18.58 33.82 -20.42
N LEU A 571 -18.47 33.98 -19.11
CA LEU A 571 -19.28 33.25 -18.14
C LEU A 571 -20.71 33.78 -18.09
N GLY A 572 -20.84 35.11 -18.19
CA GLY A 572 -22.11 35.79 -18.13
C GLY A 572 -21.92 37.31 -18.14
N GLY A 573 -23.05 38.01 -18.11
CA GLY A 573 -23.06 39.46 -18.01
C GLY A 573 -24.46 39.99 -17.71
N LEU A 574 -24.52 41.24 -17.27
CA LEU A 574 -25.76 41.97 -17.02
C LEU A 574 -25.70 43.30 -17.75
N LEU A 575 -26.72 43.57 -18.56
CA LEU A 575 -26.99 44.89 -19.10
C LEU A 575 -28.27 45.40 -18.44
N ASP A 576 -28.14 46.33 -17.50
CA ASP A 576 -29.26 46.97 -16.83
C ASP A 576 -29.37 48.43 -17.30
N ARG A 577 -30.59 48.85 -17.63
CA ARG A 577 -30.91 50.23 -17.98
C ARG A 577 -32.22 50.62 -17.32
N ASN A 578 -32.14 51.59 -16.43
CA ASN A 578 -33.28 52.11 -15.69
C ASN A 578 -33.44 53.60 -15.98
N GLU A 579 -34.52 53.95 -16.69
CA GLU A 579 -34.91 55.33 -16.91
C GLU A 579 -36.12 55.68 -16.05
N ARG A 580 -35.95 56.65 -15.15
CA ARG A 580 -37.02 57.21 -14.32
C ARG A 580 -37.28 58.64 -14.74
N VAL A 581 -38.52 58.91 -15.17
CA VAL A 581 -39.00 60.26 -15.51
C VAL A 581 -40.10 60.65 -14.55
N THR A 582 -39.85 61.69 -13.74
CA THR A 582 -40.83 62.30 -12.84
C THR A 582 -41.24 63.65 -13.39
N VAL A 583 -42.53 63.84 -13.65
CA VAL A 583 -43.10 65.11 -14.10
C VAL A 583 -44.19 65.52 -13.11
N GLU A 584 -43.96 66.63 -12.43
CA GLU A 584 -44.96 67.28 -11.59
C GLU A 584 -45.38 68.58 -12.26
N ARG A 585 -46.68 68.86 -12.32
CA ARG A 585 -47.18 70.03 -13.04
C ARG A 585 -48.52 70.49 -12.51
N THR A 586 -48.80 71.77 -12.69
CA THR A 586 -50.13 72.33 -12.42
C THR A 586 -51.11 71.89 -13.52
N PRO A 587 -52.30 71.34 -13.19
CA PRO A 587 -53.30 70.98 -14.19
C PRO A 587 -53.67 72.17 -15.08
N ILE A 588 -53.90 71.94 -16.39
CA ILE A 588 -54.23 72.95 -17.42
C ILE A 588 -53.05 73.88 -17.74
N LEU A 589 -52.53 74.62 -16.75
CA LEU A 589 -51.44 75.59 -16.93
C LEU A 589 -50.13 74.95 -17.40
N GLY A 590 -49.82 73.74 -16.91
CA GLY A 590 -48.64 72.98 -17.32
C GLY A 590 -48.74 72.37 -18.73
N ASP A 591 -49.93 72.36 -19.35
CA ASP A 591 -50.17 71.81 -20.69
C ASP A 591 -50.09 72.89 -21.79
N VAL A 592 -50.02 74.18 -21.43
CA VAL A 592 -49.94 75.28 -22.41
C VAL A 592 -48.62 75.21 -23.20
N PRO A 593 -48.65 75.24 -24.54
CA PRO A 593 -47.43 75.27 -25.34
C PRO A 593 -46.55 76.48 -24.99
N VAL A 594 -45.22 76.29 -24.96
CA VAL A 594 -44.20 77.30 -24.60
C VAL A 594 -44.25 77.73 -23.12
N LEU A 595 -45.39 78.21 -22.63
CA LEU A 595 -45.55 78.76 -21.27
C LEU A 595 -45.72 77.69 -20.18
N GLY A 596 -46.17 76.48 -20.52
CA GLY A 596 -46.36 75.39 -19.56
C GLY A 596 -45.08 74.95 -18.85
N ASN A 597 -43.91 75.28 -19.41
CA ASN A 597 -42.60 75.05 -18.77
C ASN A 597 -42.44 75.81 -17.45
N LEU A 598 -43.15 76.93 -17.26
CA LEU A 598 -43.12 77.71 -16.03
C LEU A 598 -44.00 77.11 -14.92
N PHE A 599 -44.85 76.14 -15.25
CA PHE A 599 -45.80 75.50 -14.34
C PHE A 599 -45.56 74.00 -14.21
N ARG A 600 -44.31 73.56 -14.38
CA ARG A 600 -43.91 72.15 -14.24
C ARG A 600 -42.51 72.00 -13.66
N SER A 601 -42.28 70.83 -13.08
CA SER A 601 -40.98 70.33 -12.65
C SER A 601 -40.73 68.96 -13.28
N ASN A 602 -39.65 68.86 -14.04
CA ASN A 602 -39.23 67.65 -14.72
C ASN A 602 -37.92 67.15 -14.11
N SER A 603 -37.92 65.89 -13.67
CA SER A 603 -36.71 65.16 -13.28
C SER A 603 -36.59 63.90 -14.12
N ARG A 604 -35.43 63.67 -14.73
CA ARG A 604 -35.10 62.46 -15.50
C ARG A 604 -33.79 61.90 -14.98
N ALA A 605 -33.82 60.67 -14.50
CA ALA A 605 -32.64 59.91 -14.11
C ALA A 605 -32.50 58.70 -15.05
N ASN A 606 -31.32 58.51 -15.63
CA ASN A 606 -30.97 57.37 -16.46
C ASN A 606 -29.75 56.68 -15.84
N VAL A 607 -29.93 55.43 -15.41
CA VAL A 607 -28.88 54.60 -14.84
C VAL A 607 -28.65 53.44 -15.80
N GLN A 608 -27.42 53.30 -16.29
CA GLN A 608 -27.00 52.18 -17.12
C GLN A 608 -25.83 51.45 -16.45
N ARG A 609 -25.89 50.12 -16.43
CA ARG A 609 -24.85 49.25 -15.87
C ARG A 609 -24.57 48.09 -16.83
N ASN A 610 -23.30 47.90 -17.16
CA ASN A 610 -22.82 46.81 -18.01
C ASN A 610 -21.81 46.00 -17.20
N LEU A 611 -22.14 44.76 -16.87
CA LEU A 611 -21.25 43.80 -16.23
C LEU A 611 -20.92 42.68 -17.22
N MET A 612 -19.65 42.32 -17.34
CA MET A 612 -19.20 41.12 -18.03
C MET A 612 -18.17 40.39 -17.19
N VAL A 613 -18.27 39.06 -17.18
CA VAL A 613 -17.31 38.18 -16.51
C VAL A 613 -16.74 37.20 -17.53
N PHE A 614 -15.43 37.20 -17.66
CA PHE A 614 -14.68 36.30 -18.53
C PHE A 614 -13.84 35.35 -17.68
N ILE A 615 -13.59 34.15 -18.19
CA ILE A 615 -12.69 33.18 -17.58
C ILE A 615 -11.72 32.67 -18.64
N ARG A 616 -10.48 32.42 -18.23
CA ARG A 616 -9.42 31.84 -19.05
C ARG A 616 -8.66 30.79 -18.23
N PRO A 617 -8.84 29.49 -18.52
CA PRO A 617 -7.98 28.46 -17.94
C PRO A 617 -6.71 28.27 -18.77
N THR A 618 -5.62 27.86 -18.13
CA THR A 618 -4.38 27.47 -18.79
C THR A 618 -3.79 26.26 -18.09
N ILE A 619 -3.53 25.18 -18.83
CA ILE A 619 -2.93 23.95 -18.33
C ILE A 619 -1.42 24.14 -18.15
N ILE A 620 -0.92 23.72 -16.99
CA ILE A 620 0.49 23.74 -16.64
C ILE A 620 0.92 22.29 -16.35
N ASP A 621 1.69 21.72 -17.28
CA ASP A 621 2.12 20.32 -17.28
C ASP A 621 3.62 20.14 -17.00
N SER A 622 4.43 21.15 -17.30
CA SER A 622 5.88 21.10 -17.20
C SER A 622 6.45 22.28 -16.40
N ALA A 623 7.68 22.13 -15.90
CA ALA A 623 8.38 23.24 -15.25
C ALA A 623 8.68 24.40 -16.22
N ALA A 624 8.81 24.11 -17.52
CA ALA A 624 8.97 25.14 -18.55
C ALA A 624 7.65 25.91 -18.76
N SER A 625 6.51 25.21 -18.82
CA SER A 625 5.17 25.81 -18.91
C SER A 625 4.89 26.70 -17.70
N ALA A 626 5.22 26.23 -16.49
CA ALA A 626 5.10 27.01 -15.26
C ALA A 626 5.92 28.31 -15.34
N ARG A 627 7.20 28.23 -15.75
CA ARG A 627 8.04 29.43 -15.94
C ARG A 627 7.51 30.36 -17.02
N ALA A 628 7.02 29.83 -18.15
CA ALA A 628 6.46 30.62 -19.24
C ALA A 628 5.25 31.45 -18.81
N VAL A 629 4.47 30.93 -17.86
CA VAL A 629 3.29 31.60 -17.29
C VAL A 629 3.67 32.55 -16.14
N THR A 630 4.67 32.21 -15.33
CA THR A 630 5.14 33.05 -14.21
C THR A 630 5.98 34.25 -14.66
N ALA A 631 6.91 34.06 -15.61
CA ALA A 631 7.91 35.07 -15.98
C ALA A 631 7.28 36.40 -16.46
N PRO A 632 6.26 36.42 -17.34
CA PRO A 632 5.66 37.68 -17.78
C PRO A 632 4.96 38.45 -16.65
N ARG A 633 4.37 37.75 -15.67
CA ARG A 633 3.72 38.39 -14.51
C ARG A 633 4.74 38.96 -13.53
N TYR A 634 5.82 38.22 -13.29
CA TYR A 634 6.95 38.69 -12.50
C TYR A 634 7.56 39.95 -13.12
N ASP A 635 7.86 39.91 -14.42
CA ASP A 635 8.41 41.04 -15.16
C ASP A 635 7.46 42.23 -15.24
N TYR A 636 6.15 42.03 -15.20
CA TYR A 636 5.18 43.11 -15.13
C TYR A 636 5.32 43.89 -13.82
N ILE A 637 5.31 43.21 -12.67
CA ILE A 637 5.46 43.85 -11.34
C ILE A 637 6.85 44.47 -11.22
N ARG A 638 7.88 43.74 -11.61
CA ARG A 638 9.27 44.21 -11.62
C ARG A 638 9.45 45.50 -12.41
N ARG A 639 8.89 45.60 -13.61
CA ARG A 639 8.94 46.84 -14.42
C ARG A 639 8.20 48.00 -13.75
N GLN A 640 7.09 47.71 -13.06
CA GLN A 640 6.35 48.72 -12.31
C GLN A 640 7.16 49.25 -11.12
N GLU A 641 7.88 48.39 -10.40
CA GLU A 641 8.81 48.82 -9.33
C GLU A 641 10.00 49.60 -9.90
N LEU A 642 10.64 49.11 -10.96
CA LEU A 642 11.76 49.81 -11.60
C LEU A 642 11.37 51.20 -12.11
N SER A 643 10.14 51.37 -12.57
CA SER A 643 9.63 52.69 -12.97
C SER A 643 9.42 53.67 -11.81
N ARG A 644 9.31 53.16 -10.58
CA ARG A 644 9.07 53.93 -9.36
C ARG A 644 10.34 54.09 -8.50
N SER A 645 11.28 53.17 -8.64
CA SER A 645 12.52 53.12 -7.87
C SER A 645 13.56 54.09 -8.46
N PRO A 646 14.00 55.11 -7.70
CA PRO A 646 15.02 56.05 -8.15
C PRO A 646 16.37 55.39 -8.42
N ASP A 647 16.66 54.30 -7.71
CA ASP A 647 17.96 53.62 -7.72
C ASP A 647 18.06 52.52 -8.80
N GLY A 648 16.98 52.29 -9.56
CA GLY A 648 16.94 51.28 -10.62
C GLY A 648 17.02 49.83 -10.12
N ILE A 649 16.77 49.61 -8.82
CA ILE A 649 16.70 48.30 -8.18
C ILE A 649 15.24 48.00 -7.86
N SER A 650 14.80 46.78 -8.18
CA SER A 650 13.48 46.27 -7.78
C SER A 650 13.60 45.62 -6.41
N ASP A 651 12.75 46.05 -5.47
CA ASP A 651 12.68 45.46 -4.12
C ASP A 651 12.26 43.98 -4.22
N LEU A 652 11.44 43.62 -5.20
CA LEU A 652 11.08 42.25 -5.52
C LEU A 652 12.28 41.40 -5.95
N ASP A 653 13.15 41.92 -6.81
CA ASP A 653 14.40 41.23 -7.20
C ASP A 653 15.31 41.03 -5.99
N ALA A 654 15.46 42.06 -5.16
CA ALA A 654 16.25 42.00 -3.94
C ALA A 654 15.69 40.96 -2.96
N LEU A 655 14.38 40.93 -2.74
CA LEU A 655 13.74 39.95 -1.85
C LEU A 655 13.86 38.51 -2.38
N VAL A 656 13.66 38.29 -3.68
CA VAL A 656 13.81 36.96 -4.28
C VAL A 656 15.26 36.47 -4.19
N ARG A 657 16.22 37.36 -4.42
CA ARG A 657 17.63 36.99 -4.40
C ARG A 657 18.17 36.84 -2.97
N ASP A 658 17.88 37.79 -2.10
CA ASP A 658 18.53 37.91 -0.79
C ASP A 658 17.80 37.10 0.29
N TYR A 659 16.47 37.06 0.25
CA TYR A 659 15.66 36.31 1.22
C TYR A 659 15.35 34.89 0.73
N MET A 660 14.85 34.74 -0.51
CA MET A 660 14.47 33.43 -1.04
C MET A 660 15.64 32.63 -1.63
N GLN A 661 16.83 33.24 -1.77
CA GLN A 661 18.03 32.63 -2.36
C GLN A 661 17.75 32.00 -3.74
N ALA A 662 16.86 32.61 -4.52
CA ALA A 662 16.43 32.13 -5.82
C ALA A 662 16.81 33.14 -6.92
N GLU A 663 16.93 32.65 -8.15
CA GLU A 663 17.10 33.52 -9.30
C GLU A 663 15.74 34.13 -9.72
N PRO A 664 15.66 35.45 -9.94
CA PRO A 664 14.47 36.11 -10.44
C PRO A 664 13.98 35.45 -11.74
N VAL A 665 12.69 35.10 -11.78
CA VAL A 665 12.06 34.45 -12.94
C VAL A 665 11.77 35.52 -14.00
N THR A 666 12.77 35.85 -14.81
CA THR A 666 12.67 36.84 -15.89
C THR A 666 12.35 36.15 -17.23
N ALA A 667 11.54 36.79 -18.06
CA ALA A 667 11.30 36.33 -19.42
C ALA A 667 12.57 36.55 -20.25
N ALA A 668 12.91 35.59 -21.11
CA ALA A 668 14.00 35.78 -22.06
C ALA A 668 13.74 37.05 -22.89
N PRO A 669 14.74 37.93 -23.09
CA PRO A 669 14.54 39.17 -23.82
C PRO A 669 14.01 38.86 -25.21
N ALA A 670 12.91 39.51 -25.59
CA ALA A 670 12.33 39.39 -26.91
C ALA A 670 13.42 39.71 -27.97
N ILE A 671 13.62 38.78 -28.91
CA ILE A 671 14.53 38.99 -30.05
C ILE A 671 14.07 40.28 -30.76
N PRO A 672 14.93 41.30 -30.94
CA PRO A 672 14.53 42.52 -31.61
C PRO A 672 14.09 42.19 -33.05
N PRO A 673 13.05 42.86 -33.59
CA PRO A 673 12.62 42.63 -34.96
C PRO A 673 13.80 42.90 -35.92
N PRO A 674 13.93 42.12 -37.00
CA PRO A 674 15.01 42.32 -37.96
C PRO A 674 14.96 43.76 -38.50
N PRO A 675 16.12 44.42 -38.67
CA PRO A 675 16.17 45.80 -39.12
C PRO A 675 15.44 45.95 -40.46
N ALA A 676 14.62 46.99 -40.58
CA ALA A 676 13.89 47.30 -41.80
C ALA A 676 14.86 47.40 -42.99
N PRO A 677 14.50 46.85 -44.17
CA PRO A 677 15.35 46.95 -45.35
C PRO A 677 15.64 48.42 -45.68
N PRO A 678 16.86 48.76 -46.10
CA PRO A 678 17.23 50.13 -46.39
C PRO A 678 16.32 50.69 -47.49
N THR A 679 15.73 51.86 -47.22
CA THR A 679 15.00 52.63 -48.23
C THR A 679 15.95 52.96 -49.37
N ALA A 680 15.66 52.45 -50.56
CA ALA A 680 16.36 52.86 -51.77
C ALA A 680 16.07 54.34 -52.03
N ASN A 681 17.14 55.15 -51.97
CA ASN A 681 17.13 56.54 -52.45
C ASN A 681 17.13 56.58 -53.98
#